data_AF-A0A8B9U634-F1
#
_entry.id   AF-A0A8B9U634-F1
#
_cell.length_a   1.000
_cell.length_b   1.000
_cell.length_c   1.000
_cell.angle_alpha   90.00
_cell.angle_beta   90.00
_cell.angle_gamma   90.00
#
_symmetry.space_group_name_H-M   'P 1'
#
loop_
_entity.id
_entity.type
_entity.pdbx_description
1 polymer ?
#
loop_
_entity_poly.entity_id
_entity_poly.type
_entity_poly.pdbx_seq_one_letter_code
_entity_poly.pdbx_strand_id
1 'polypeptide(L)'
;MAAAACRHRGATGDGAKTFVLLLAALLRGLRAAGGIGRALPDFQRTVLEPAAALGLRRHLLSAFPGGEAERRVDLAALEALLDAYLRGRVGPGERPRLARLCCELLARCAACSPPALRLLGRHFGALHAAVPGLPLQGSTVLPGVLLRRDFAAYSPSSGAVGTVLVSEPLHAALSAPGVELVVGSEGQYEAARRWCEARTEAVVKRLQSSNVKLLLSSVKQHDAVVYYAKLHGVSLVECLSSEEVDLIRELTGVSPYSPSGDQGCGEITDTAVATFCQPLLLGSNRYVHIGFASSTCAFQPHCLVLCGPVDGVNEQHAAAIQGAFTMLQQLFKTVDGREEWGSKGESQNDASDACSRHSSATQKQFTTENIYCNRNQVSEHQLKTHRGETETQNVDSTLKGSENPAGMQTALQTPSNPASHSEELSVPCKGAGSSSDAQEPHAKCQCSGEMHKGYESDLSVDHHKNYSTAVLTTDNTNTVTVCDSLDVGKDLEKASGGIIPFKPEEGCVSPAQKYSSSIIEAGSVLPVGGYFEILLHYYIQYYAKQLQQSAVTVISSVVADALLIIPKSLYGTTEGNSFAKFYLNTTNALRKNQPLPVNEKGLESVYCKYQLVISVLHCVTELLSIDLIIGVKRPLQKIEDNDSDDDF
;
A
#
# COMPACT_ATOMS: atom_id res chain seq x y z
N MET A 1 2.40 -21.14 12.17
CA MET A 1 3.11 -20.96 10.87
C MET A 1 2.37 -20.03 9.92
N ALA A 2 1.19 -20.40 9.38
CA ALA A 2 0.46 -19.55 8.43
C ALA A 2 0.20 -18.12 8.97
N ALA A 3 -0.24 -18.01 10.23
CA ALA A 3 -0.41 -16.72 10.90
C ALA A 3 0.89 -15.89 10.96
N ALA A 4 2.05 -16.51 11.18
CA ALA A 4 3.34 -15.80 11.19
C ALA A 4 3.73 -15.31 9.79
N ALA A 5 3.52 -16.13 8.76
CA ALA A 5 3.75 -15.73 7.37
C ALA A 5 2.79 -14.60 6.93
N CYS A 6 1.51 -14.65 7.34
CA CYS A 6 0.52 -13.60 7.09
C CYS A 6 0.89 -12.31 7.82
N ARG A 7 1.27 -12.38 9.11
CA ARG A 7 1.76 -11.22 9.87
C ARG A 7 2.99 -10.59 9.20
N HIS A 8 3.95 -11.40 8.77
CA HIS A 8 5.13 -10.91 8.05
C HIS A 8 4.73 -10.19 6.76
N ARG A 9 3.90 -10.83 5.91
CA ARG A 9 3.41 -10.22 4.66
C ARG A 9 2.64 -8.92 4.91
N GLY A 10 1.82 -8.86 5.95
CA GLY A 10 1.10 -7.64 6.34
C GLY A 10 2.04 -6.52 6.78
N ALA A 11 3.17 -6.86 7.42
CA ALA A 11 4.15 -5.88 7.88
C ALA A 11 5.09 -5.38 6.78
N THR A 12 5.50 -6.24 5.84
CA THR A 12 6.54 -5.92 4.83
C THR A 12 6.00 -5.79 3.41
N GLY A 13 4.76 -6.19 3.15
CA GLY A 13 4.18 -6.25 1.81
C GLY A 13 4.66 -7.44 0.97
N ASP A 14 5.66 -8.22 1.43
CA ASP A 14 6.24 -9.34 0.68
C ASP A 14 6.64 -10.50 1.61
N GLY A 15 7.33 -11.51 1.07
CA GLY A 15 8.10 -12.48 1.82
C GLY A 15 7.34 -13.72 2.23
N ALA A 16 6.03 -13.84 2.00
CA ALA A 16 5.24 -14.99 2.48
C ALA A 16 5.76 -16.34 1.94
N LYS A 17 6.04 -16.44 0.63
CA LYS A 17 6.61 -17.66 0.02
C LYS A 17 7.99 -17.96 0.58
N THR A 18 8.84 -16.93 0.62
CA THR A 18 10.22 -17.01 1.13
C THR A 18 10.27 -17.40 2.60
N PHE A 19 9.33 -16.90 3.41
CA PHE A 19 9.17 -17.21 4.82
C PHE A 19 8.94 -18.71 5.02
N VAL A 20 8.00 -19.29 4.26
CA VAL A 20 7.70 -20.72 4.37
C VAL A 20 8.89 -21.58 3.93
N LEU A 21 9.56 -21.21 2.83
CA LEU A 21 10.74 -21.93 2.35
C LEU A 21 11.89 -21.90 3.37
N LEU A 22 12.20 -20.71 3.90
CA LEU A 22 13.27 -20.52 4.87
C LEU A 22 12.95 -21.22 6.19
N LEU A 23 11.70 -21.12 6.67
CA LEU A 23 11.23 -21.81 7.86
C LEU A 23 11.39 -23.34 7.73
N ALA A 24 10.95 -23.91 6.60
CA ALA A 24 11.08 -25.33 6.35
C ALA A 24 12.54 -25.80 6.21
N ALA A 25 13.40 -25.00 5.60
CA ALA A 25 14.83 -25.29 5.52
C ALA A 25 15.48 -25.26 6.91
N LEU A 26 15.18 -24.24 7.71
CA LEU A 26 15.73 -24.07 9.06
C LEU A 26 15.29 -25.18 10.02
N LEU A 27 14.00 -25.54 10.04
CA LEU A 27 13.50 -26.65 10.87
C LEU A 27 14.16 -27.99 10.50
N ARG A 28 14.36 -28.26 9.21
CA ARG A 28 15.08 -29.47 8.76
C ARG A 28 16.53 -29.48 9.24
N GLY A 29 17.23 -28.36 9.10
CA GLY A 29 18.62 -28.25 9.56
C GLY A 29 18.75 -28.38 11.07
N LEU A 30 17.86 -27.75 11.84
CA LEU A 30 17.86 -27.85 13.31
C LEU A 30 17.53 -29.25 13.81
N ARG A 31 16.62 -29.96 13.13
CA ARG A 31 16.34 -31.37 13.42
C ARG A 31 17.58 -32.24 13.19
N ALA A 32 18.31 -32.03 12.10
CA ALA A 32 19.54 -32.76 11.81
C ALA A 32 20.67 -32.46 12.81
N ALA A 33 20.69 -31.24 13.36
CA ALA A 33 21.66 -30.80 14.37
C ALA A 33 21.29 -31.18 15.82
N GLY A 34 20.23 -31.97 16.04
CA GLY A 34 19.86 -32.43 17.38
C GLY A 34 19.10 -31.41 18.24
N GLY A 35 18.35 -30.48 17.64
CA GLY A 35 17.39 -29.65 18.38
C GLY A 35 18.02 -28.56 19.26
N ILE A 36 19.13 -27.95 18.82
CA ILE A 36 19.87 -26.94 19.59
C ILE A 36 19.19 -25.55 19.54
N GLY A 37 17.86 -25.47 19.43
CA GLY A 37 17.12 -24.22 19.26
C GLY A 37 17.38 -23.16 20.34
N ARG A 38 17.75 -23.59 21.56
CA ARG A 38 18.05 -22.71 22.70
C ARG A 38 19.17 -21.70 22.46
N ALA A 39 20.08 -21.93 21.51
CA ALA A 39 21.17 -21.00 21.20
C ALA A 39 20.85 -20.04 20.03
N LEU A 40 19.60 -20.04 19.52
CA LEU A 40 19.14 -19.07 18.50
C LEU A 40 19.23 -17.61 18.96
N PRO A 41 18.86 -17.24 20.21
CA PRO A 41 19.01 -15.86 20.68
C PRO A 41 20.48 -15.41 20.75
N ASP A 42 21.37 -16.30 21.16
CA ASP A 42 22.80 -16.01 21.21
C ASP A 42 23.42 -15.92 19.82
N PHE A 43 23.02 -16.80 18.89
CA PHE A 43 23.35 -16.67 17.47
C PHE A 43 22.94 -15.31 16.91
N GLN A 44 21.72 -14.85 17.20
CA GLN A 44 21.24 -13.57 16.69
C GLN A 44 22.17 -12.43 17.13
N ARG A 45 22.49 -12.35 18.42
CA ARG A 45 23.32 -11.28 18.99
C ARG A 45 24.79 -11.36 18.55
N THR A 46 25.36 -12.55 18.57
CA THR A 46 26.82 -12.73 18.42
C THR A 46 27.27 -12.91 16.98
N VAL A 47 26.38 -13.31 16.07
CA VAL A 47 26.71 -13.61 14.67
C VAL A 47 25.84 -12.85 13.69
N LEU A 48 24.52 -12.91 13.81
CA LEU A 48 23.62 -12.31 12.82
C LEU A 48 23.70 -10.78 12.80
N GLU A 49 23.63 -10.15 13.97
CA GLU A 49 23.69 -8.68 14.09
C GLU A 49 25.03 -8.13 13.58
N PRO A 50 26.21 -8.67 13.97
CA PRO A 50 27.49 -8.27 13.36
C PRO A 50 27.58 -8.55 11.86
N ALA A 51 27.08 -9.70 11.38
CA ALA A 51 27.07 -10.03 9.96
C ALA A 51 26.24 -9.01 9.15
N ALA A 52 25.13 -8.53 9.69
CA ALA A 52 24.33 -7.48 9.08
C ALA A 52 24.99 -6.09 9.20
N ALA A 53 25.37 -5.67 10.41
CA ALA A 53 25.88 -4.33 10.69
C ALA A 53 27.24 -4.04 10.03
N LEU A 54 28.13 -5.04 9.97
CA LEU A 54 29.50 -4.85 9.50
C LEU A 54 29.76 -5.56 8.16
N GLY A 55 29.16 -6.73 7.97
CA GLY A 55 29.33 -7.53 6.76
C GLY A 55 28.53 -6.96 5.60
N LEU A 56 27.19 -6.93 5.72
CA LEU A 56 26.31 -6.46 4.65
C LEU A 56 26.54 -5.00 4.29
N ARG A 57 26.81 -4.14 5.29
CA ARG A 57 26.98 -2.68 5.13
C ARG A 57 27.92 -2.27 3.99
N ARG A 58 28.96 -3.06 3.72
CA ARG A 58 29.96 -2.79 2.66
C ARG A 58 29.41 -2.97 1.24
N HIS A 59 28.26 -3.61 1.09
CA HIS A 59 27.64 -3.95 -0.19
C HIS A 59 26.32 -3.22 -0.43
N LEU A 60 25.82 -2.49 0.57
CA LEU A 60 24.51 -1.84 0.49
C LEU A 60 24.59 -0.63 -0.44
N LEU A 61 23.57 -0.51 -1.28
CA LEU A 61 23.28 0.71 -2.03
C LEU A 61 22.26 1.54 -1.25
N SER A 62 22.20 2.84 -1.52
CA SER A 62 21.18 3.72 -0.96
C SER A 62 20.13 4.08 -2.00
N ALA A 63 18.86 3.93 -1.64
CA ALA A 63 17.73 4.47 -2.39
C ALA A 63 17.52 5.98 -2.16
N PHE A 64 18.28 6.59 -1.23
CA PHE A 64 18.22 8.01 -0.87
C PHE A 64 19.53 8.71 -1.30
N PRO A 65 19.53 9.47 -2.41
CA PRO A 65 20.74 10.09 -2.94
C PRO A 65 21.26 11.25 -2.08
N GLY A 66 20.36 11.96 -1.37
CA GLY A 66 20.69 13.07 -0.45
C GLY A 66 21.06 12.64 0.98
N GLY A 67 21.26 11.33 1.23
CA GLY A 67 21.50 10.79 2.57
C GLY A 67 20.27 10.84 3.49
N GLU A 68 20.47 10.57 4.78
CA GLU A 68 19.37 10.44 5.76
C GLU A 68 18.58 11.74 6.02
N ALA A 69 19.12 12.90 5.63
CA ALA A 69 18.52 14.21 5.91
C ALA A 69 17.31 14.52 5.01
N GLU A 70 17.32 14.09 3.74
CA GLU A 70 16.24 14.41 2.80
C GLU A 70 15.16 13.32 2.70
N ARG A 71 15.47 12.06 3.08
CA ARG A 71 14.57 10.88 3.02
C ARG A 71 13.60 10.91 1.84
N ARG A 72 14.11 11.18 0.64
CA ARG A 72 13.35 11.10 -0.61
C ARG A 72 13.92 9.97 -1.45
N VAL A 73 13.03 9.11 -1.93
CA VAL A 73 13.39 8.00 -2.83
C VAL A 73 13.77 8.59 -4.19
N ASP A 74 14.93 8.20 -4.71
CA ASP A 74 15.27 8.46 -6.11
C ASP A 74 14.27 7.78 -7.06
N LEU A 75 13.93 8.44 -8.18
CA LEU A 75 12.92 7.93 -9.11
C LEU A 75 13.38 6.65 -9.82
N ALA A 76 14.66 6.54 -10.18
CA ALA A 76 15.19 5.35 -10.83
C ALA A 76 15.28 4.18 -9.84
N ALA A 77 15.71 4.44 -8.60
CA ALA A 77 15.66 3.44 -7.53
C ALA A 77 14.22 2.97 -7.25
N LEU A 78 13.26 3.90 -7.22
CA LEU A 78 11.84 3.62 -7.02
C LEU A 78 11.27 2.72 -8.14
N GLU A 79 11.53 3.04 -9.41
CA GLU A 79 11.11 2.22 -10.54
C GLU A 79 11.76 0.82 -10.48
N ALA A 80 13.05 0.73 -10.15
CA ALA A 80 13.76 -0.54 -10.01
C ALA A 80 13.22 -1.42 -8.86
N LEU A 81 12.81 -0.81 -7.74
CA LEU A 81 12.18 -1.48 -6.60
C LEU A 81 10.78 -1.99 -6.94
N LEU A 82 9.97 -1.14 -7.59
CA LEU A 82 8.61 -1.48 -8.00
C LEU A 82 8.61 -2.59 -9.06
N ASP A 83 9.47 -2.47 -10.06
CA ASP A 83 9.62 -3.46 -11.12
C ASP A 83 10.02 -4.84 -10.56
N ALA A 84 11.00 -4.86 -9.65
CA ALA A 84 11.41 -6.05 -8.93
C ALA A 84 10.28 -6.66 -8.09
N TYR A 85 9.55 -5.82 -7.34
CA TYR A 85 8.46 -6.28 -6.49
C TYR A 85 7.29 -6.87 -7.29
N LEU A 86 6.92 -6.26 -8.40
CA LEU A 86 5.83 -6.72 -9.25
C LEU A 86 6.16 -8.02 -10.01
N ARG A 87 7.45 -8.37 -10.09
CA ARG A 87 7.92 -9.65 -10.66
C ARG A 87 7.31 -10.82 -9.89
N GLY A 88 6.68 -11.75 -10.61
CA GLY A 88 6.01 -12.91 -10.02
C GLY A 88 4.65 -12.63 -9.37
N ARG A 89 4.16 -11.38 -9.43
CA ARG A 89 2.81 -10.98 -9.04
C ARG A 89 1.94 -10.61 -10.24
N VAL A 90 2.55 -10.06 -11.28
CA VAL A 90 1.85 -9.57 -12.47
C VAL A 90 2.57 -10.06 -13.74
N GLY A 91 1.85 -10.12 -14.85
CA GLY A 91 2.39 -10.57 -16.14
C GLY A 91 3.56 -9.70 -16.62
N PRO A 92 4.53 -10.27 -17.37
CA PRO A 92 5.74 -9.55 -17.78
C PRO A 92 5.47 -8.34 -18.68
N GLY A 93 4.36 -8.35 -19.45
CA GLY A 93 3.95 -7.22 -20.29
C GLY A 93 3.27 -6.08 -19.53
N GLU A 94 2.61 -6.39 -18.41
CA GLU A 94 1.85 -5.43 -17.59
C GLU A 94 2.75 -4.73 -16.55
N ARG A 95 3.73 -5.46 -16.00
CA ARG A 95 4.64 -5.02 -14.95
C ARG A 95 5.27 -3.64 -15.21
N PRO A 96 5.89 -3.33 -16.38
CA PRO A 96 6.51 -2.03 -16.60
C PRO A 96 5.49 -0.88 -16.57
N ARG A 97 4.27 -1.12 -17.07
CA ARG A 97 3.20 -0.12 -17.06
C ARG A 97 2.72 0.14 -15.63
N LEU A 98 2.52 -0.90 -14.82
CA LEU A 98 2.12 -0.75 -13.43
C LEU A 98 3.21 -0.07 -12.59
N ALA A 99 4.48 -0.42 -12.76
CA ALA A 99 5.59 0.24 -12.06
C ALA A 99 5.59 1.75 -12.34
N ARG A 100 5.43 2.15 -13.61
CA ARG A 100 5.34 3.56 -14.01
C ARG A 100 4.11 4.27 -13.44
N LEU A 101 2.94 3.62 -13.44
CA LEU A 101 1.73 4.18 -12.84
C LEU A 101 1.89 4.39 -11.33
N CYS A 102 2.56 3.47 -10.63
CA CYS A 102 2.91 3.64 -9.22
C CYS A 102 3.86 4.82 -9.00
N CYS A 103 4.93 4.94 -9.81
CA CYS A 103 5.84 6.08 -9.76
C CYS A 103 5.10 7.41 -10.02
N GLU A 104 4.23 7.44 -11.02
CA GLU A 104 3.42 8.60 -11.37
C GLU A 104 2.47 9.00 -10.23
N LEU A 105 1.76 8.02 -9.65
CA LEU A 105 0.88 8.26 -8.51
C LEU A 105 1.65 8.80 -7.31
N LEU A 106 2.80 8.20 -6.99
CA LEU A 106 3.66 8.65 -5.89
C LEU A 106 4.17 10.09 -6.11
N ALA A 107 4.62 10.40 -7.32
CA ALA A 107 5.10 11.73 -7.68
C ALA A 107 3.99 12.78 -7.61
N ARG A 108 2.84 12.50 -8.25
CA ARG A 108 1.68 13.40 -8.25
C ARG A 108 1.08 13.60 -6.87
N CYS A 109 1.14 12.58 -6.00
CA CYS A 109 0.71 12.71 -4.62
C CYS A 109 1.70 13.41 -3.68
N ALA A 110 2.91 13.76 -4.17
CA ALA A 110 4.04 14.14 -3.33
C ALA A 110 4.35 13.10 -2.23
N ALA A 111 4.09 11.82 -2.53
CA ALA A 111 4.15 10.70 -1.59
C ALA A 111 5.52 10.01 -1.51
N CYS A 112 6.61 10.73 -1.82
CA CYS A 112 7.98 10.24 -1.65
C CYS A 112 8.53 10.45 -0.22
N SER A 113 7.71 10.95 0.70
CA SER A 113 8.04 11.09 2.13
C SER A 113 7.28 10.06 2.97
N PRO A 114 7.81 9.64 4.14
CA PRO A 114 7.15 8.62 4.96
C PRO A 114 5.71 8.97 5.38
N PRO A 115 5.38 10.20 5.83
CA PRO A 115 4.00 10.56 6.19
C PRO A 115 3.03 10.45 5.00
N ALA A 116 3.41 11.01 3.85
CA ALA A 116 2.57 11.03 2.66
C ALA A 116 2.40 9.62 2.04
N LEU A 117 3.45 8.78 2.05
CA LEU A 117 3.36 7.39 1.62
C LEU A 117 2.48 6.54 2.55
N ARG A 118 2.48 6.83 3.85
CA ARG A 118 1.58 6.16 4.81
C ARG A 118 0.13 6.53 4.57
N LEU A 119 -0.16 7.81 4.32
CA LEU A 119 -1.50 8.28 3.97
C LEU A 119 -1.97 7.60 2.67
N LEU A 120 -1.14 7.62 1.62
CA LEU A 120 -1.45 6.96 0.34
C LEU A 120 -1.73 5.46 0.52
N GLY A 121 -0.86 4.75 1.24
CA GLY A 121 -1.01 3.32 1.46
C GLY A 121 -2.22 2.98 2.32
N ARG A 122 -2.55 3.77 3.34
CA ARG A 122 -3.73 3.55 4.19
C ARG A 122 -5.03 3.76 3.40
N HIS A 123 -5.08 4.78 2.56
CA HIS A 123 -6.30 5.18 1.84
C HIS A 123 -6.33 4.75 0.36
N PHE A 124 -5.44 3.85 -0.07
CA PHE A 124 -5.39 3.40 -1.46
C PHE A 124 -6.71 2.78 -1.95
N GLY A 125 -7.49 2.16 -1.05
CA GLY A 125 -8.84 1.68 -1.35
C GLY A 125 -9.75 2.77 -1.91
N ALA A 126 -9.74 3.95 -1.26
CA ALA A 126 -10.49 5.14 -1.66
C ALA A 126 -9.77 6.00 -2.72
N LEU A 127 -8.46 5.84 -2.89
CA LEU A 127 -7.63 6.54 -3.89
C LEU A 127 -7.40 5.71 -5.17
N HIS A 128 -8.21 4.68 -5.41
CA HIS A 128 -8.25 4.02 -6.71
C HIS A 128 -9.68 3.71 -7.17
N ALA A 129 -9.84 3.63 -8.48
CA ALA A 129 -11.06 3.15 -9.14
C ALA A 129 -10.69 2.06 -10.14
N ALA A 130 -11.27 0.87 -9.97
CA ALA A 130 -11.12 -0.23 -10.93
C ALA A 130 -12.16 -0.08 -12.06
N VAL A 131 -11.72 -0.22 -13.30
CA VAL A 131 -12.56 -0.12 -14.50
C VAL A 131 -12.38 -1.41 -15.32
N PRO A 132 -13.32 -2.36 -15.23
CA PRO A 132 -13.26 -3.58 -16.03
C PRO A 132 -13.59 -3.29 -17.51
N GLY A 133 -13.20 -4.22 -18.39
CA GLY A 133 -13.49 -4.16 -19.83
C GLY A 133 -12.58 -3.24 -20.65
N LEU A 134 -11.62 -2.54 -20.02
CA LEU A 134 -10.66 -1.68 -20.70
C LEU A 134 -9.22 -2.25 -20.58
N PRO A 135 -8.36 -2.04 -21.59
CA PRO A 135 -6.98 -2.49 -21.53
C PRO A 135 -6.18 -1.71 -20.47
N LEU A 136 -5.14 -2.34 -19.91
CA LEU A 136 -4.27 -1.71 -18.89
C LEU A 136 -3.67 -0.37 -19.36
N GLN A 137 -3.45 -0.20 -20.67
CA GLN A 137 -2.95 1.03 -21.28
C GLN A 137 -3.90 2.24 -21.06
N GLY A 138 -5.19 2.00 -20.82
CA GLY A 138 -6.16 3.03 -20.46
C GLY A 138 -6.06 3.52 -19.01
N SER A 139 -5.28 2.82 -18.17
CA SER A 139 -5.07 3.24 -16.78
C SER A 139 -4.32 4.57 -16.70
N THR A 140 -4.76 5.44 -15.79
CA THR A 140 -4.24 6.81 -15.65
C THR A 140 -4.35 7.30 -14.22
N VAL A 141 -3.59 8.34 -13.87
CA VAL A 141 -3.69 9.03 -12.59
C VAL A 141 -4.45 10.34 -12.80
N LEU A 142 -5.56 10.51 -12.08
CA LEU A 142 -6.39 11.72 -12.13
C LEU A 142 -6.15 12.60 -10.89
N PRO A 143 -6.17 13.93 -11.02
CA PRO A 143 -6.14 14.82 -9.86
C PRO A 143 -7.40 14.66 -9.03
N GLY A 144 -7.31 14.84 -7.71
CA GLY A 144 -8.46 14.74 -6.81
C GLY A 144 -8.83 13.31 -6.41
N VAL A 145 -10.05 13.17 -5.90
CA VAL A 145 -10.65 11.94 -5.37
C VAL A 145 -11.85 11.54 -6.24
N LEU A 146 -12.05 10.22 -6.40
CA LEU A 146 -13.19 9.65 -7.11
C LEU A 146 -14.11 8.93 -6.13
N LEU A 147 -15.34 9.42 -5.98
CA LEU A 147 -16.36 8.75 -5.18
C LEU A 147 -17.17 7.82 -6.09
N ARG A 148 -17.32 6.55 -5.68
CA ARG A 148 -17.91 5.48 -6.51
C ARG A 148 -19.45 5.52 -6.54
N ARG A 149 -20.01 6.65 -6.96
CA ARG A 149 -21.45 6.94 -6.98
C ARG A 149 -21.75 8.14 -7.87
N ASP A 150 -23.03 8.34 -8.17
CA ASP A 150 -23.54 9.54 -8.84
C ASP A 150 -24.02 10.59 -7.81
N PHE A 151 -24.29 11.81 -8.26
CA PHE A 151 -24.93 12.85 -7.45
C PHE A 151 -26.40 12.53 -7.18
N ALA A 152 -26.86 12.75 -5.95
CA ALA A 152 -28.29 12.75 -5.64
C ALA A 152 -28.97 14.06 -6.11
N ALA A 153 -28.23 15.17 -5.99
CA ALA A 153 -28.55 16.44 -6.61
C ALA A 153 -27.27 17.01 -7.25
N TYR A 154 -27.32 17.34 -8.53
CA TYR A 154 -26.20 17.98 -9.21
C TYR A 154 -26.59 19.38 -9.65
N SER A 155 -25.85 20.37 -9.15
CA SER A 155 -25.95 21.77 -9.52
C SER A 155 -24.56 22.24 -9.95
N PRO A 156 -24.28 22.35 -11.26
CA PRO A 156 -22.95 22.67 -11.76
C PRO A 156 -22.51 24.03 -11.24
N SER A 157 -21.32 24.08 -10.65
CA SER A 157 -20.72 25.29 -10.11
C SER A 157 -19.37 25.54 -10.78
N SER A 158 -19.18 26.73 -11.34
CA SER A 158 -17.88 27.15 -11.85
C SER A 158 -16.97 27.61 -10.71
N GLY A 159 -15.73 27.12 -10.70
CA GLY A 159 -14.69 27.52 -9.75
C GLY A 159 -14.74 26.80 -8.40
N ALA A 160 -13.96 27.33 -7.46
CA ALA A 160 -13.83 26.76 -6.12
C ALA A 160 -15.11 26.92 -5.31
N VAL A 161 -15.53 25.85 -4.62
CA VAL A 161 -16.78 25.81 -3.85
C VAL A 161 -16.58 25.38 -2.42
N GLY A 162 -17.34 26.01 -1.50
CA GLY A 162 -17.44 25.56 -0.13
C GLY A 162 -18.09 24.18 -0.07
N THR A 163 -17.50 23.30 0.71
CA THR A 163 -17.87 21.90 0.88
C THR A 163 -18.08 21.60 2.36
N VAL A 164 -19.19 20.95 2.69
CA VAL A 164 -19.50 20.51 4.06
C VAL A 164 -19.67 18.99 4.06
N LEU A 165 -19.09 18.36 5.08
CA LEU A 165 -19.25 16.94 5.36
C LEU A 165 -20.29 16.77 6.46
N VAL A 166 -21.29 15.90 6.27
CA VAL A 166 -22.34 15.62 7.28
C VAL A 166 -22.39 14.13 7.59
N SER A 167 -22.51 13.83 8.89
CA SER A 167 -22.63 12.45 9.37
C SER A 167 -24.06 12.04 9.71
N GLU A 168 -24.97 13.00 9.83
CA GLU A 168 -26.36 12.79 10.24
C GLU A 168 -27.35 13.25 9.14
N PRO A 169 -28.61 12.76 9.15
CA PRO A 169 -29.67 13.27 8.30
C PRO A 169 -29.96 14.74 8.61
N LEU A 170 -30.02 15.60 7.59
CA LEU A 170 -30.34 17.02 7.75
C LEU A 170 -31.84 17.28 7.97
N HIS A 171 -32.69 16.37 7.50
CA HIS A 171 -34.13 16.45 7.70
C HIS A 171 -34.47 16.07 9.14
N ALA A 172 -35.22 16.93 9.83
CA ALA A 172 -35.65 16.65 11.19
C ALA A 172 -36.65 15.49 11.19
N ALA A 173 -36.36 14.46 11.98
CA ALA A 173 -37.32 13.41 12.24
C ALA A 173 -38.44 13.94 13.13
N LEU A 174 -39.68 13.52 12.85
CA LEU A 174 -40.84 13.86 13.68
C LEU A 174 -40.77 13.22 15.07
N SER A 175 -39.99 12.14 15.21
CA SER A 175 -39.73 11.46 16.48
C SER A 175 -38.28 11.02 16.56
N ALA A 176 -37.75 10.94 17.78
CA ALA A 176 -36.43 10.37 18.02
C ALA A 176 -36.47 8.83 17.90
N PRO A 177 -35.34 8.17 17.62
CA PRO A 177 -35.26 6.72 17.61
C PRO A 177 -35.76 6.12 18.94
N GLY A 178 -36.69 5.17 18.87
CA GLY A 178 -37.28 4.53 20.05
C GLY A 178 -38.33 5.36 20.80
N VAL A 179 -38.76 6.50 20.25
CA VAL A 179 -39.85 7.32 20.81
C VAL A 179 -41.09 7.21 19.91
N GLU A 180 -42.24 6.95 20.51
CA GLU A 180 -43.53 6.96 19.82
C GLU A 180 -44.11 8.37 19.76
N LEU A 181 -44.42 8.83 18.55
CA LEU A 181 -45.12 10.09 18.34
C LEU A 181 -46.62 9.82 18.24
N VAL A 182 -47.38 10.29 19.23
CA VAL A 182 -48.84 10.27 19.19
C VAL A 182 -49.33 11.55 18.52
N VAL A 183 -50.11 11.40 17.45
CA VAL A 183 -50.69 12.53 16.72
C VAL A 183 -52.20 12.54 16.93
N GLY A 184 -52.75 13.63 17.46
CA GLY A 184 -54.15 13.74 17.84
C GLY A 184 -55.10 14.12 16.70
N SER A 185 -54.59 14.54 15.55
CA SER A 185 -55.37 14.88 14.36
C SER A 185 -54.52 14.93 13.09
N GLU A 186 -55.13 14.76 11.93
CA GLU A 186 -54.46 14.92 10.62
C GLU A 186 -53.86 16.32 10.47
N GLY A 187 -54.58 17.38 10.89
CA GLY A 187 -54.06 18.75 10.83
C GLY A 187 -52.79 18.97 11.66
N GLN A 188 -52.68 18.31 12.82
CA GLN A 188 -51.46 18.34 13.64
C GLN A 188 -50.31 17.61 12.95
N TYR A 189 -50.58 16.47 12.33
CA TYR A 189 -49.59 15.72 11.55
C TYR A 189 -49.03 16.57 10.40
N GLU A 190 -49.92 17.18 9.62
CA GLU A 190 -49.51 18.03 8.51
C GLU A 190 -48.75 19.28 8.97
N ALA A 191 -49.16 19.91 10.07
CA ALA A 191 -48.43 21.05 10.64
C ALA A 191 -47.01 20.64 11.06
N ALA A 192 -46.84 19.47 11.67
CA ALA A 192 -45.54 18.94 12.05
C ALA A 192 -44.66 18.63 10.82
N ARG A 193 -45.23 18.07 9.75
CA ARG A 193 -44.52 17.86 8.47
C ARG A 193 -44.07 19.17 7.84
N ARG A 194 -44.95 20.16 7.74
CA ARG A 194 -44.62 21.50 7.22
C ARG A 194 -43.53 22.16 8.04
N TRP A 195 -43.51 21.98 9.36
CA TRP A 195 -42.44 22.45 10.22
C TRP A 195 -41.09 21.78 9.90
N CYS A 196 -41.07 20.45 9.71
CA CYS A 196 -39.85 19.71 9.34
C CYS A 196 -39.31 20.14 7.97
N GLU A 197 -40.20 20.33 6.99
CA GLU A 197 -39.85 20.84 5.66
C GLU A 197 -39.29 22.25 5.73
N ALA A 198 -39.96 23.18 6.42
CA ALA A 198 -39.49 24.55 6.61
C ALA A 198 -38.13 24.62 7.31
N ARG A 199 -37.91 23.76 8.32
CA ARG A 199 -36.59 23.63 8.98
C ARG A 199 -35.53 23.13 8.00
N THR A 200 -35.85 22.14 7.18
CA THR A 200 -34.92 21.58 6.18
C THR A 200 -34.53 22.63 5.15
N GLU A 201 -35.50 23.38 4.64
CA GLU A 201 -35.28 24.51 3.74
C GLU A 201 -34.37 25.55 4.39
N ALA A 202 -34.62 25.92 5.66
CA ALA A 202 -33.79 26.87 6.39
C ALA A 202 -32.33 26.40 6.56
N VAL A 203 -32.11 25.09 6.77
CA VAL A 203 -30.75 24.51 6.84
C VAL A 203 -30.06 24.59 5.49
N VAL A 204 -30.73 24.24 4.39
CA VAL A 204 -30.13 24.29 3.04
C VAL A 204 -29.87 25.73 2.59
N LYS A 205 -30.79 26.66 2.88
CA LYS A 205 -30.57 28.11 2.66
C LYS A 205 -29.37 28.64 3.44
N ARG A 206 -29.17 28.15 4.66
CA ARG A 206 -28.00 28.51 5.46
C ARG A 206 -26.71 28.05 4.80
N LEU A 207 -26.64 26.79 4.35
CA LEU A 207 -25.49 26.27 3.60
C LEU A 207 -25.16 27.18 2.42
N GLN A 208 -26.18 27.52 1.62
CA GLN A 208 -26.03 28.44 0.49
C GLN A 208 -25.50 29.81 0.92
N SER A 209 -26.07 30.41 1.98
CA SER A 209 -25.65 31.72 2.50
C SER A 209 -24.21 31.73 3.02
N SER A 210 -23.71 30.57 3.48
CA SER A 210 -22.32 30.34 3.88
C SER A 210 -21.41 29.95 2.71
N ASN A 211 -21.83 30.19 1.46
CA ASN A 211 -21.09 29.87 0.23
C ASN A 211 -20.75 28.36 0.07
N VAL A 212 -21.55 27.49 0.68
CA VAL A 212 -21.45 26.04 0.50
C VAL A 212 -22.27 25.64 -0.71
N LYS A 213 -21.63 25.02 -1.70
CA LYS A 213 -22.29 24.49 -2.91
C LYS A 213 -22.12 22.98 -3.07
N LEU A 214 -21.38 22.33 -2.17
CA LEU A 214 -21.22 20.87 -2.15
C LEU A 214 -21.49 20.33 -0.74
N LEU A 215 -22.41 19.38 -0.66
CA LEU A 215 -22.77 18.65 0.54
C LEU A 215 -22.38 17.18 0.37
N LEU A 216 -21.48 16.72 1.23
CA LEU A 216 -20.97 15.35 1.28
C LEU A 216 -21.59 14.65 2.49
N SER A 217 -22.36 13.59 2.30
CA SER A 217 -23.06 12.91 3.39
C SER A 217 -22.65 11.45 3.54
N SER A 218 -22.31 11.03 4.76
CA SER A 218 -22.07 9.61 5.07
C SER A 218 -23.35 8.78 5.10
N VAL A 219 -24.52 9.42 5.22
CA VAL A 219 -25.82 8.76 5.27
C VAL A 219 -26.65 9.10 4.03
N LYS A 220 -27.73 8.36 3.81
CA LYS A 220 -28.75 8.74 2.84
C LYS A 220 -29.53 9.94 3.36
N GLN A 221 -29.78 10.93 2.51
CA GLN A 221 -30.57 12.11 2.88
C GLN A 221 -32.04 11.93 2.48
N HIS A 222 -32.93 12.63 3.17
CA HIS A 222 -34.36 12.62 2.86
C HIS A 222 -34.64 13.38 1.56
N ASP A 223 -35.66 12.99 0.80
CA ASP A 223 -36.00 13.61 -0.50
C ASP A 223 -36.24 15.11 -0.41
N ALA A 224 -36.74 15.60 0.72
CA ALA A 224 -36.87 17.03 1.00
C ALA A 224 -35.50 17.75 0.94
N VAL A 225 -34.44 17.16 1.48
CA VAL A 225 -33.07 17.71 1.42
C VAL A 225 -32.59 17.75 -0.03
N VAL A 226 -32.81 16.67 -0.79
CA VAL A 226 -32.45 16.57 -2.21
C VAL A 226 -33.19 17.66 -3.03
N TYR A 227 -34.49 17.83 -2.77
CA TYR A 227 -35.33 18.84 -3.43
C TYR A 227 -34.81 20.26 -3.15
N TYR A 228 -34.63 20.63 -1.88
CA TYR A 228 -34.15 21.95 -1.52
C TYR A 228 -32.69 22.19 -1.94
N ALA A 229 -31.85 21.16 -1.96
CA ALA A 229 -30.49 21.25 -2.48
C ALA A 229 -30.50 21.65 -3.96
N LYS A 230 -31.33 21.01 -4.79
CA LYS A 230 -31.54 21.41 -6.20
C LYS A 230 -32.06 22.84 -6.31
N LEU A 231 -33.06 23.20 -5.50
CA LEU A 231 -33.68 24.53 -5.52
C LEU A 231 -32.67 25.65 -5.20
N HIS A 232 -31.76 25.39 -4.26
CA HIS A 232 -30.77 26.38 -3.79
C HIS A 232 -29.38 26.23 -4.44
N GLY A 233 -29.24 25.38 -5.46
CA GLY A 233 -28.00 25.22 -6.22
C GLY A 233 -26.88 24.55 -5.43
N VAL A 234 -27.21 23.68 -4.48
CA VAL A 234 -26.26 22.87 -3.70
C VAL A 234 -26.20 21.46 -4.33
N SER A 235 -25.01 21.02 -4.69
CA SER A 235 -24.75 19.64 -5.11
C SER A 235 -24.67 18.72 -3.89
N LEU A 236 -25.26 17.54 -3.98
CA LEU A 236 -25.37 16.57 -2.90
C LEU A 236 -24.84 15.20 -3.35
N VAL A 237 -23.92 14.66 -2.55
CA VAL A 237 -23.38 13.31 -2.66
C VAL A 237 -23.67 12.57 -1.36
N GLU A 238 -24.27 11.38 -1.45
CA GLU A 238 -24.79 10.64 -0.30
C GLU A 238 -24.10 9.30 -0.07
N CYS A 239 -24.36 8.71 1.10
CA CYS A 239 -23.95 7.35 1.48
C CYS A 239 -22.44 7.09 1.47
N LEU A 240 -21.60 8.10 1.74
CA LEU A 240 -20.13 7.95 1.76
C LEU A 240 -19.68 6.81 2.69
N SER A 241 -18.74 6.00 2.21
CA SER A 241 -18.18 4.93 3.04
C SER A 241 -17.33 5.52 4.16
N SER A 242 -17.12 4.77 5.24
CA SER A 242 -16.24 5.21 6.33
C SER A 242 -14.83 5.54 5.83
N GLU A 243 -14.31 4.77 4.86
CA GLU A 243 -13.00 5.01 4.26
C GLU A 243 -12.93 6.34 3.49
N GLU A 244 -13.98 6.68 2.72
CA GLU A 244 -14.05 7.96 2.01
C GLU A 244 -14.20 9.14 2.97
N VAL A 245 -15.04 8.99 4.00
CA VAL A 245 -15.23 10.00 5.05
C VAL A 245 -13.90 10.26 5.75
N ASP A 246 -13.20 9.21 6.17
CA ASP A 246 -11.89 9.33 6.83
C ASP A 246 -10.84 9.98 5.93
N LEU A 247 -10.82 9.63 4.64
CA LEU A 247 -9.94 10.27 3.65
C LEU A 247 -10.25 11.77 3.53
N ILE A 248 -11.51 12.15 3.34
CA ILE A 248 -11.91 13.56 3.19
C ILE A 248 -11.52 14.36 4.44
N ARG A 249 -11.75 13.81 5.64
CA ARG A 249 -11.35 14.44 6.91
C ARG A 249 -9.84 14.65 6.99
N GLU A 250 -9.05 13.65 6.59
CA GLU A 250 -7.59 13.74 6.62
C GLU A 250 -7.02 14.70 5.57
N LEU A 251 -7.66 14.79 4.39
CA LEU A 251 -7.26 15.71 3.30
C LEU A 251 -7.61 17.16 3.59
N THR A 252 -8.78 17.40 4.19
CA THR A 252 -9.34 18.77 4.34
C THR A 252 -9.19 19.33 5.74
N GLY A 253 -9.01 18.47 6.75
CA GLY A 253 -9.04 18.83 8.17
C GLY A 253 -10.45 19.04 8.74
N VAL A 254 -11.50 18.94 7.91
CA VAL A 254 -12.87 19.27 8.29
C VAL A 254 -13.51 18.15 9.11
N SER A 255 -14.18 18.53 10.19
CA SER A 255 -15.02 17.66 11.01
C SER A 255 -16.45 17.58 10.47
N PRO A 256 -17.15 16.43 10.64
CA PRO A 256 -18.53 16.32 10.20
C PRO A 256 -19.44 17.33 10.91
N TYR A 257 -20.13 18.16 10.14
CA TYR A 257 -21.14 19.09 10.61
C TYR A 257 -22.33 18.33 11.21
N SER A 258 -22.70 18.71 12.43
CA SER A 258 -23.82 18.13 13.19
C SER A 258 -24.90 19.20 13.39
N PRO A 259 -26.04 19.12 12.69
CA PRO A 259 -27.12 20.10 12.80
C PRO A 259 -27.96 19.96 14.08
N SER A 260 -27.75 18.87 14.83
CA SER A 260 -28.52 18.46 16.01
C SER A 260 -28.12 19.21 17.29
N GLY A 261 -26.94 19.83 17.33
CA GLY A 261 -26.35 20.39 18.55
C GLY A 261 -26.67 21.85 18.88
N ASP A 262 -27.34 22.60 18.02
CA ASP A 262 -27.49 24.05 18.25
C ASP A 262 -28.85 24.60 17.83
N GLN A 263 -29.42 25.46 18.67
CA GLN A 263 -30.56 26.29 18.34
C GLN A 263 -30.16 27.28 17.24
N GLY A 264 -30.19 26.83 15.99
CA GLY A 264 -30.38 27.65 14.82
C GLY A 264 -29.36 28.78 14.54
N CYS A 265 -28.27 28.95 15.28
CA CYS A 265 -27.45 30.18 15.17
C CYS A 265 -25.92 30.01 15.11
N GLY A 266 -25.36 28.81 15.25
CA GLY A 266 -23.91 28.60 15.00
C GLY A 266 -23.52 28.86 13.54
N GLU A 267 -22.45 29.62 13.32
CA GLU A 267 -21.80 29.77 12.01
C GLU A 267 -21.26 28.41 11.54
N ILE A 268 -21.35 28.14 10.23
CA ILE A 268 -20.67 26.99 9.63
C ILE A 268 -19.19 27.35 9.53
N THR A 269 -18.45 27.07 10.60
CA THR A 269 -17.03 27.44 10.72
C THR A 269 -16.11 26.47 9.98
N ASP A 270 -16.51 25.20 9.88
CA ASP A 270 -15.68 24.12 9.34
C ASP A 270 -16.12 23.75 7.92
N THR A 271 -15.53 24.43 6.92
CA THR A 271 -15.80 24.17 5.50
C THR A 271 -14.52 23.85 4.75
N ALA A 272 -14.59 22.86 3.86
CA ALA A 272 -13.51 22.53 2.93
C ALA A 272 -13.72 23.30 1.63
N VAL A 273 -12.64 23.53 0.88
CA VAL A 273 -12.73 24.12 -0.46
C VAL A 273 -12.49 23.02 -1.49
N ALA A 274 -13.50 22.74 -2.32
CA ALA A 274 -13.34 21.90 -3.50
C ALA A 274 -12.99 22.79 -4.70
N THR A 275 -11.86 22.52 -5.36
CA THR A 275 -11.38 23.28 -6.52
C THR A 275 -12.20 22.99 -7.78
N PHE A 276 -12.72 21.77 -7.89
CA PHE A 276 -13.69 21.36 -8.89
C PHE A 276 -14.56 20.21 -8.34
N CYS A 277 -15.77 20.07 -8.87
CA CYS A 277 -16.69 19.00 -8.53
C CYS A 277 -17.58 18.71 -9.75
N GLN A 278 -17.46 17.51 -10.33
CA GLN A 278 -18.15 17.17 -11.58
C GLN A 278 -18.48 15.68 -11.67
N PRO A 279 -19.50 15.28 -12.44
CA PRO A 279 -19.76 13.88 -12.75
C PRO A 279 -18.69 13.37 -13.72
N LEU A 280 -18.25 12.13 -13.53
CA LEU A 280 -17.28 11.45 -14.38
C LEU A 280 -17.79 10.04 -14.71
N LEU A 281 -17.78 9.68 -15.99
CA LEU A 281 -18.13 8.34 -16.44
C LEU A 281 -16.83 7.56 -16.71
N LEU A 282 -16.63 6.44 -16.00
CA LEU A 282 -15.51 5.52 -16.26
C LEU A 282 -16.07 4.14 -16.54
N GLY A 283 -15.95 3.68 -17.80
CA GLY A 283 -16.62 2.48 -18.27
C GLY A 283 -18.14 2.64 -18.17
N SER A 284 -18.81 1.71 -17.49
CA SER A 284 -20.26 1.77 -17.23
C SER A 284 -20.64 2.47 -15.93
N ASN A 285 -19.66 2.91 -15.13
CA ASN A 285 -19.90 3.42 -13.78
C ASN A 285 -19.76 4.93 -13.73
N ARG A 286 -20.68 5.58 -13.02
CA ARG A 286 -20.63 7.02 -12.74
C ARG A 286 -19.94 7.28 -11.41
N TYR A 287 -19.09 8.28 -11.42
CA TYR A 287 -18.29 8.73 -10.29
C TYR A 287 -18.53 10.21 -10.06
N VAL A 288 -18.42 10.65 -8.81
CA VAL A 288 -18.24 12.06 -8.49
C VAL A 288 -16.75 12.34 -8.38
N HIS A 289 -16.26 13.26 -9.20
CA HIS A 289 -14.86 13.66 -9.28
C HIS A 289 -14.66 14.99 -8.56
N ILE A 290 -13.87 14.97 -7.48
CA ILE A 290 -13.70 16.12 -6.58
C ILE A 290 -12.22 16.45 -6.43
N GLY A 291 -11.84 17.68 -6.72
CA GLY A 291 -10.53 18.23 -6.33
C GLY A 291 -10.67 18.97 -5.02
N PHE A 292 -9.81 18.69 -4.03
CA PHE A 292 -9.74 19.46 -2.79
C PHE A 292 -8.56 20.42 -2.84
N ALA A 293 -8.74 21.65 -2.35
CA ALA A 293 -7.64 22.58 -2.15
C ALA A 293 -6.72 22.06 -1.03
N SER A 294 -5.42 22.06 -1.26
CA SER A 294 -4.43 21.62 -0.26
C SER A 294 -4.32 22.66 0.86
N SER A 295 -5.11 22.52 1.93
CA SER A 295 -5.10 23.45 3.07
C SER A 295 -4.26 22.95 4.25
N THR A 296 -4.14 21.63 4.46
CA THR A 296 -3.59 21.06 5.71
C THR A 296 -2.39 20.13 5.53
N CYS A 297 -2.24 19.48 4.37
CA CYS A 297 -1.16 18.50 4.15
C CYS A 297 -0.34 18.78 2.89
N ALA A 298 0.97 18.47 2.94
CA ALA A 298 1.84 18.45 1.76
C ALA A 298 1.47 17.36 0.74
N PHE A 299 0.53 16.46 1.10
CA PHE A 299 0.00 15.44 0.22
C PHE A 299 -1.00 16.04 -0.77
N GLN A 300 -0.85 15.71 -2.05
CA GLN A 300 -1.73 16.18 -3.12
C GLN A 300 -2.66 15.04 -3.56
N PRO A 301 -3.97 15.09 -3.28
CA PRO A 301 -4.85 13.97 -3.59
C PRO A 301 -4.90 13.71 -5.09
N HIS A 302 -4.53 12.50 -5.48
CA HIS A 302 -4.71 11.96 -6.83
C HIS A 302 -5.24 10.53 -6.73
N CYS A 303 -6.08 10.16 -7.68
CA CYS A 303 -6.73 8.86 -7.73
C CYS A 303 -6.20 8.05 -8.93
N LEU A 304 -5.87 6.79 -8.70
CA LEU A 304 -5.49 5.86 -9.77
C LEU A 304 -6.73 5.24 -10.40
N VAL A 305 -6.94 5.49 -11.69
CA VAL A 305 -7.90 4.74 -12.50
C VAL A 305 -7.17 3.53 -13.08
N LEU A 306 -7.56 2.34 -12.63
CA LEU A 306 -6.94 1.07 -12.98
C LEU A 306 -7.86 0.30 -13.93
N CYS A 307 -7.44 0.23 -15.19
CA CYS A 307 -8.15 -0.49 -16.24
C CYS A 307 -7.64 -1.93 -16.35
N GLY A 308 -8.55 -2.87 -16.56
CA GLY A 308 -8.22 -4.27 -16.76
C GLY A 308 -9.34 -5.01 -17.48
N PRO A 309 -9.05 -6.16 -18.11
CA PRO A 309 -10.02 -6.88 -18.92
C PRO A 309 -11.20 -7.39 -18.09
N VAL A 310 -10.95 -7.78 -16.83
CA VAL A 310 -11.94 -8.31 -15.90
C VAL A 310 -11.61 -7.87 -14.46
N ASP A 311 -12.62 -7.90 -13.58
CA ASP A 311 -12.48 -7.47 -12.19
C ASP A 311 -11.36 -8.20 -11.44
N GLY A 312 -11.24 -9.53 -11.62
CA GLY A 312 -10.19 -10.31 -10.94
C GLY A 312 -8.76 -9.86 -11.28
N VAL A 313 -8.53 -9.35 -12.50
CA VAL A 313 -7.22 -8.79 -12.88
C VAL A 313 -7.01 -7.43 -12.22
N ASN A 314 -8.04 -6.58 -12.18
CA ASN A 314 -7.99 -5.31 -11.47
C ASN A 314 -7.72 -5.50 -9.98
N GLU A 315 -8.39 -6.46 -9.33
CA GLU A 315 -8.16 -6.82 -7.92
C GLU A 315 -6.72 -7.29 -7.69
N GLN A 316 -6.19 -8.14 -8.58
CA GLN A 316 -4.81 -8.60 -8.51
C GLN A 316 -3.82 -7.43 -8.64
N HIS A 317 -4.04 -6.53 -9.59
CA HIS A 317 -3.22 -5.33 -9.78
C HIS A 317 -3.32 -4.40 -8.57
N ALA A 318 -4.52 -4.08 -8.08
CA ALA A 318 -4.72 -3.24 -6.91
C ALA A 318 -4.05 -3.83 -5.66
N ALA A 319 -4.20 -5.14 -5.42
CA ALA A 319 -3.54 -5.82 -4.32
C ALA A 319 -2.01 -5.81 -4.45
N ALA A 320 -1.47 -5.92 -5.67
CA ALA A 320 -0.04 -5.81 -5.92
C ALA A 320 0.47 -4.38 -5.64
N ILE A 321 -0.24 -3.34 -6.06
CA ILE A 321 0.10 -1.94 -5.81
C ILE A 321 0.06 -1.63 -4.30
N GLN A 322 -0.98 -2.07 -3.60
CA GLN A 322 -1.11 -1.90 -2.15
C GLN A 322 0.05 -2.56 -1.39
N GLY A 323 0.41 -3.78 -1.79
CA GLY A 323 1.58 -4.47 -1.24
C GLY A 323 2.89 -3.74 -1.55
N ALA A 324 3.00 -3.13 -2.73
CA ALA A 324 4.17 -2.33 -3.11
C ALA A 324 4.32 -1.10 -2.22
N PHE A 325 3.24 -0.37 -1.91
CA PHE A 325 3.29 0.74 -0.96
C PHE A 325 3.70 0.29 0.44
N THR A 326 3.19 -0.86 0.90
CA THR A 326 3.59 -1.46 2.18
C THR A 326 5.09 -1.75 2.21
N MET A 327 5.64 -2.28 1.12
CA MET A 327 7.08 -2.54 0.96
C MET A 327 7.90 -1.24 0.94
N LEU A 328 7.47 -0.24 0.17
CA LEU A 328 8.15 1.06 0.10
C LEU A 328 8.18 1.77 1.45
N GLN A 329 7.12 1.65 2.26
CA GLN A 329 7.10 2.19 3.63
C GLN A 329 8.21 1.60 4.50
N GLN A 330 8.63 0.36 4.24
CA GLN A 330 9.72 -0.27 4.99
C GLN A 330 11.09 0.31 4.66
N LEU A 331 11.27 0.94 3.49
CA LEU A 331 12.53 1.59 3.13
C LEU A 331 12.89 2.73 4.09
N PHE A 332 11.91 3.32 4.76
CA PHE A 332 12.14 4.41 5.71
C PHE A 332 12.46 3.95 7.13
N LYS A 333 12.53 2.63 7.37
CA LYS A 333 12.80 2.06 8.70
C LYS A 333 14.28 1.75 8.86
N THR A 334 14.78 1.96 10.08
CA THR A 334 16.10 1.52 10.52
C THR A 334 15.98 0.28 11.39
N VAL A 335 17.07 -0.46 11.54
CA VAL A 335 17.24 -1.45 12.59
C VAL A 335 18.34 -0.94 13.50
N ASP A 336 18.00 -0.59 14.75
CA ASP A 336 18.98 -0.10 15.72
C ASP A 336 19.68 -1.28 16.41
N GLY A 337 20.98 -1.13 16.70
CA GLY A 337 21.70 -2.04 17.56
C GLY A 337 21.09 -2.05 18.96
N ARG A 338 21.01 -3.21 19.61
CA ARG A 338 20.59 -3.29 21.00
C ARG A 338 21.72 -2.70 21.87
N GLU A 339 21.49 -1.54 22.47
CA GLU A 339 22.44 -0.95 23.42
C GLU A 339 22.60 -1.88 24.64
N GLU A 340 23.83 -2.35 24.90
CA GLU A 340 24.22 -2.89 26.20
C GLU A 340 24.15 -1.74 27.21
N TRP A 341 23.23 -1.84 28.17
CA TRP A 341 23.10 -0.85 29.24
C TRP A 341 24.34 -0.89 30.15
N GLY A 342 25.35 -0.11 29.79
CA GLY A 342 26.45 0.26 30.65
C GLY A 342 25.95 1.24 31.71
N SER A 343 25.99 0.81 32.96
CA SER A 343 25.73 1.59 34.17
C SER A 343 26.37 2.98 34.17
N LYS A 344 25.57 4.06 34.26
CA LYS A 344 26.03 5.32 34.87
C LYS A 344 24.88 6.27 35.24
N GLY A 345 24.76 6.49 36.55
CA GLY A 345 24.63 7.81 37.16
C GLY A 345 23.31 8.57 36.96
N GLU A 346 22.49 8.54 38.00
CA GLU A 346 21.39 9.47 38.23
C GLU A 346 21.86 10.93 38.16
N SER A 347 21.17 11.77 37.39
CA SER A 347 20.93 13.16 37.75
C SER A 347 19.61 13.62 37.14
N GLN A 348 18.66 13.96 38.00
CA GLN A 348 17.35 14.50 37.71
C GLN A 348 17.48 15.92 37.15
N ASN A 349 16.72 16.26 36.10
CA ASN A 349 15.63 17.26 36.18
C ASN A 349 15.01 17.57 34.81
N ASP A 350 13.70 17.81 34.88
CA ASP A 350 12.75 18.41 33.92
C ASP A 350 12.08 17.51 32.84
N ALA A 351 10.91 17.01 33.23
CA ALA A 351 9.76 16.57 32.42
C ALA A 351 9.06 17.79 31.78
N SER A 352 8.28 17.76 30.69
CA SER A 352 7.63 16.74 29.82
C SER A 352 7.16 17.53 28.56
N ASP A 353 6.95 16.98 27.36
CA ASP A 353 5.95 15.96 26.97
C ASP A 353 6.03 15.80 25.41
N ALA A 354 5.75 14.69 24.72
CA ALA A 354 5.90 13.26 24.93
C ALA A 354 5.75 12.56 23.55
N CYS A 355 6.57 11.54 23.28
CA CYS A 355 6.16 10.26 22.67
C CYS A 355 7.40 9.42 22.31
N SER A 356 7.94 8.68 23.29
CA SER A 356 8.70 7.46 22.98
C SER A 356 8.67 6.45 24.12
N ARG A 357 8.03 5.31 23.82
CA ARG A 357 8.23 3.93 24.32
C ARG A 357 8.09 3.67 25.81
N HIS A 358 7.38 2.59 26.16
CA HIS A 358 7.96 1.40 26.82
C HIS A 358 6.94 0.25 26.82
N SER A 359 7.29 -0.84 26.14
CA SER A 359 6.72 -2.16 26.39
C SER A 359 7.61 -2.84 27.43
N SER A 360 7.21 -2.76 28.70
CA SER A 360 7.76 -3.59 29.79
C SER A 360 6.81 -4.76 30.05
N ALA A 361 7.41 -5.93 30.20
CA ALA A 361 6.71 -7.15 30.57
C ALA A 361 6.14 -6.98 31.99
N THR A 362 4.81 -7.02 32.10
CA THR A 362 4.14 -7.41 33.33
C THR A 362 3.04 -8.37 32.95
N GLN A 363 3.19 -9.58 33.48
CA GLN A 363 2.26 -10.70 33.40
C GLN A 363 0.87 -10.23 33.83
N LYS A 364 0.02 -9.92 32.84
CA LYS A 364 -1.43 -9.83 33.01
C LYS A 364 -2.05 -10.83 32.05
N GLN A 365 -2.83 -11.70 32.66
CA GLN A 365 -3.65 -12.76 32.10
C GLN A 365 -4.49 -12.20 30.95
N PHE A 366 -4.12 -12.54 29.71
CA PHE A 366 -4.91 -12.19 28.53
C PHE A 366 -6.12 -13.11 28.46
N THR A 367 -7.31 -12.54 28.71
CA THR A 367 -8.58 -13.13 28.30
C THR A 367 -8.56 -13.29 26.79
N THR A 368 -8.75 -14.53 26.33
CA THR A 368 -8.71 -14.90 24.92
C THR A 368 -9.96 -14.38 24.22
N GLU A 369 -9.84 -13.27 23.48
CA GLU A 369 -10.82 -12.91 22.45
C GLU A 369 -10.43 -13.60 21.14
N ASN A 370 -11.21 -14.62 20.79
CA ASN A 370 -11.11 -15.34 19.53
C ASN A 370 -11.58 -14.44 18.38
N ILE A 371 -10.67 -14.00 17.52
CA ILE A 371 -11.03 -13.40 16.24
C ILE A 371 -11.29 -14.53 15.24
N TYR A 372 -12.58 -14.82 15.04
CA TYR A 372 -13.09 -15.70 13.99
C TYR A 372 -13.04 -14.96 12.65
N CYS A 373 -12.47 -15.60 11.62
CA CYS A 373 -12.50 -15.07 10.26
C CYS A 373 -13.94 -15.09 9.75
N ASN A 374 -14.49 -13.91 9.49
CA ASN A 374 -15.87 -13.77 9.03
C ASN A 374 -15.99 -14.21 7.56
N ARG A 375 -16.79 -15.25 7.34
CA ARG A 375 -17.31 -15.66 6.04
C ARG A 375 -18.77 -15.21 6.03
N ASN A 376 -19.14 -14.40 5.04
CA ASN A 376 -20.48 -13.90 4.81
C ASN A 376 -21.57 -14.93 5.11
N GLN A 377 -22.48 -14.62 6.02
CA GLN A 377 -23.89 -14.97 5.90
C GLN A 377 -24.73 -14.12 6.85
N VAL A 378 -25.83 -13.64 6.27
CA VAL A 378 -26.95 -12.90 6.85
C VAL A 378 -27.51 -13.67 8.04
N SER A 379 -27.82 -12.99 9.14
CA SER A 379 -28.74 -13.53 10.15
C SER A 379 -29.63 -12.43 10.69
N GLU A 380 -30.91 -12.55 10.34
CA GLU A 380 -32.03 -12.08 11.14
C GLU A 380 -31.90 -12.63 12.56
N HIS A 381 -32.12 -11.78 13.56
CA HIS A 381 -32.49 -12.25 14.90
C HIS A 381 -33.47 -11.26 15.53
N GLN A 382 -34.74 -11.64 15.52
CA GLN A 382 -35.69 -11.21 16.54
C GLN A 382 -35.43 -11.98 17.83
N LEU A 383 -35.35 -11.25 18.94
CA LEU A 383 -35.36 -11.79 20.30
C LEU A 383 -36.80 -12.08 20.74
N LYS A 384 -37.10 -13.34 21.05
CA LYS A 384 -38.23 -13.72 21.90
C LYS A 384 -37.77 -13.70 23.36
N THR A 385 -38.42 -12.88 24.19
CA THR A 385 -38.36 -12.97 25.65
C THR A 385 -39.67 -13.60 26.14
N HIS A 386 -39.53 -14.53 27.08
CA HIS A 386 -40.56 -15.44 27.55
C HIS A 386 -41.32 -14.86 28.77
N ARG A 387 -42.65 -14.96 28.70
CA ARG A 387 -43.64 -15.26 29.76
C ARG A 387 -43.87 -14.28 30.93
N GLY A 388 -45.11 -13.82 31.00
CA GLY A 388 -45.85 -13.47 32.21
C GLY A 388 -47.35 -13.49 31.90
N GLU A 389 -48.05 -14.54 32.34
CA GLU A 389 -49.51 -14.75 32.19
C GLU A 389 -50.28 -13.87 33.18
N THR A 390 -51.36 -13.19 32.76
CA THR A 390 -52.61 -13.12 33.53
C THR A 390 -53.81 -12.71 32.66
N GLU A 391 -54.75 -13.65 32.58
CA GLU A 391 -56.20 -13.62 32.31
C GLU A 391 -56.89 -12.25 32.12
N THR A 392 -57.71 -12.08 31.06
CA THR A 392 -59.20 -12.19 31.12
C THR A 392 -59.90 -11.65 29.85
N GLN A 393 -60.78 -12.50 29.30
CA GLN A 393 -62.15 -12.22 28.80
C GLN A 393 -62.40 -11.33 27.55
N ASN A 394 -63.00 -12.01 26.54
CA ASN A 394 -64.17 -11.63 25.72
C ASN A 394 -64.05 -10.33 24.87
N VAL A 395 -64.40 -10.28 23.58
CA VAL A 395 -65.67 -10.64 22.91
C VAL A 395 -65.44 -10.70 21.40
N ASP A 396 -66.09 -11.68 20.78
CA ASP A 396 -66.27 -11.94 19.36
C ASP A 396 -67.11 -10.85 18.64
N SER A 397 -66.72 -10.42 17.44
CA SER A 397 -67.66 -9.99 16.39
C SER A 397 -66.97 -9.85 15.02
N THR A 398 -67.01 -10.94 14.27
CA THR A 398 -67.41 -11.03 12.85
C THR A 398 -67.83 -9.72 12.15
N LEU A 399 -67.29 -9.47 10.94
CA LEU A 399 -68.04 -9.30 9.68
C LEU A 399 -67.13 -9.03 8.44
N LYS A 400 -67.28 -9.92 7.44
CA LYS A 400 -67.35 -9.71 5.97
C LYS A 400 -66.96 -8.32 5.44
N GLY A 401 -66.15 -8.16 4.39
CA GLY A 401 -66.12 -8.88 3.11
C GLY A 401 -66.36 -7.88 1.96
N SER A 402 -65.84 -8.19 0.76
CA SER A 402 -66.01 -7.47 -0.54
C SER A 402 -65.21 -6.17 -0.67
N GLU A 403 -64.72 -5.71 -1.83
CA GLU A 403 -64.60 -6.19 -3.21
C GLU A 403 -63.71 -5.14 -3.89
N ASN A 404 -62.87 -5.54 -4.84
CA ASN A 404 -62.23 -4.61 -5.78
C ASN A 404 -63.30 -3.93 -6.65
N PRO A 405 -63.00 -2.75 -7.22
CA PRO A 405 -62.86 -2.76 -8.67
C PRO A 405 -61.73 -1.88 -9.21
N ALA A 406 -61.35 -2.26 -10.43
CA ALA A 406 -60.37 -1.61 -11.30
C ALA A 406 -60.91 -0.36 -12.00
N GLY A 407 -59.97 0.47 -12.48
CA GLY A 407 -60.11 1.20 -13.74
C GLY A 407 -59.98 2.72 -13.64
N MET A 408 -58.89 3.28 -14.16
CA MET A 408 -58.93 4.13 -15.36
C MET A 408 -57.53 4.62 -15.75
N GLN A 409 -57.19 4.38 -17.00
CA GLN A 409 -56.09 5.01 -17.73
C GLN A 409 -56.43 6.48 -18.01
N THR A 410 -55.43 7.36 -17.96
CA THR A 410 -55.42 8.55 -18.81
C THR A 410 -53.99 8.84 -19.23
N ALA A 411 -53.77 8.77 -20.53
CA ALA A 411 -52.53 9.18 -21.17
C ALA A 411 -52.46 10.70 -21.26
N LEU A 412 -51.28 11.31 -21.10
CA LEU A 412 -50.86 12.43 -21.95
C LEU A 412 -49.37 12.79 -21.72
N GLN A 413 -48.61 12.59 -22.81
CA GLN A 413 -47.56 13.47 -23.35
C GLN A 413 -46.29 13.79 -22.55
N THR A 414 -45.20 13.22 -23.06
CA THR A 414 -43.81 13.68 -22.99
C THR A 414 -43.67 15.14 -23.46
N PRO A 415 -42.77 15.91 -22.82
CA PRO A 415 -41.91 16.82 -23.55
C PRO A 415 -40.42 16.47 -23.38
N SER A 416 -39.73 16.63 -24.49
CA SER A 416 -38.33 16.49 -24.83
C SER A 416 -37.30 17.13 -23.87
N ASN A 417 -36.15 16.46 -23.78
CA ASN A 417 -34.86 16.89 -23.19
C ASN A 417 -34.42 18.31 -23.58
N PRO A 418 -33.47 18.86 -22.80
CA PRO A 418 -32.26 19.41 -23.38
C PRO A 418 -30.99 18.68 -22.90
N ALA A 419 -30.00 18.67 -23.79
CA ALA A 419 -28.79 17.88 -23.77
C ALA A 419 -27.88 18.08 -22.54
N SER A 420 -27.37 16.96 -22.00
CA SER A 420 -26.25 16.93 -21.07
C SER A 420 -24.93 16.86 -21.85
N HIS A 421 -24.14 17.92 -21.78
CA HIS A 421 -22.74 17.90 -22.20
C HIS A 421 -21.95 16.97 -21.26
N SER A 422 -21.57 15.81 -21.77
CA SER A 422 -20.62 14.90 -21.13
C SER A 422 -19.33 14.99 -21.95
N GLU A 423 -18.23 15.43 -21.36
CA GLU A 423 -16.93 15.32 -22.02
C GLU A 423 -16.46 13.88 -21.96
N GLU A 424 -16.61 13.19 -23.09
CA GLU A 424 -16.06 11.86 -23.33
C GLU A 424 -14.59 12.02 -23.73
N LEU A 425 -13.66 11.54 -22.91
CA LEU A 425 -12.24 11.50 -23.27
C LEU A 425 -11.98 10.29 -24.18
N SER A 426 -12.16 10.47 -25.49
CA SER A 426 -11.75 9.49 -26.50
C SER A 426 -10.24 9.55 -26.74
N VAL A 427 -9.52 8.47 -26.39
CA VAL A 427 -8.08 8.29 -26.64
C VAL A 427 -7.86 7.84 -28.11
N PRO A 428 -6.96 8.47 -28.89
CA PRO A 428 -6.78 8.13 -30.29
C PRO A 428 -5.91 6.87 -30.46
N CYS A 429 -6.52 5.76 -30.84
CA CYS A 429 -5.79 4.57 -31.29
C CYS A 429 -5.53 4.66 -32.80
N LYS A 430 -4.28 4.92 -33.19
CA LYS A 430 -3.79 4.68 -34.56
C LYS A 430 -3.68 3.17 -34.78
N GLY A 431 -4.65 2.59 -35.48
CA GLY A 431 -4.56 1.26 -36.08
C GLY A 431 -4.29 1.38 -37.58
N ALA A 432 -3.22 0.76 -38.06
CA ALA A 432 -2.93 0.60 -39.48
C ALA A 432 -3.49 -0.76 -39.97
N GLY A 433 -4.09 -0.76 -41.17
CA GLY A 433 -4.09 -1.93 -42.05
C GLY A 433 -5.37 -2.24 -42.86
N SER A 434 -5.35 -1.85 -44.15
CA SER A 434 -5.92 -2.51 -45.36
C SER A 434 -7.46 -2.69 -45.48
N SER A 435 -8.16 -2.61 -46.62
CA SER A 435 -7.84 -2.55 -48.07
C SER A 435 -9.14 -2.21 -48.88
N SER A 436 -8.98 -1.60 -50.08
CA SER A 436 -9.95 -1.45 -51.22
C SER A 436 -11.23 -0.65 -50.93
N ASP A 437 -11.75 0.24 -51.79
CA ASP A 437 -11.71 0.36 -53.25
C ASP A 437 -11.95 1.82 -53.68
N ALA A 438 -11.67 2.07 -54.96
CA ALA A 438 -11.57 3.33 -55.68
C ALA A 438 -12.80 4.27 -55.68
N GLN A 439 -12.56 5.58 -55.64
CA GLN A 439 -12.89 6.54 -56.72
C GLN A 439 -12.51 7.98 -56.34
N GLU A 440 -11.62 8.57 -57.14
CA GLU A 440 -11.34 10.01 -57.24
C GLU A 440 -12.50 10.71 -58.00
N PRO A 441 -12.72 12.05 -57.91
CA PRO A 441 -11.77 12.99 -58.50
C PRO A 441 -11.57 14.36 -57.79
N HIS A 442 -10.33 14.84 -57.93
CA HIS A 442 -9.87 16.21 -58.26
C HIS A 442 -10.41 17.45 -57.53
N ALA A 443 -9.49 18.23 -56.95
CA ALA A 443 -9.12 19.55 -57.49
C ALA A 443 -7.85 20.18 -56.87
N LYS A 444 -7.02 20.74 -57.76
CA LYS A 444 -6.08 21.87 -57.62
C LYS A 444 -4.70 21.66 -56.98
N CYS A 445 -3.81 21.29 -57.91
CA CYS A 445 -2.43 21.77 -58.13
C CYS A 445 -2.06 23.16 -57.58
N GLN A 446 -0.88 23.24 -56.94
CA GLN A 446 0.13 24.25 -57.25
C GLN A 446 1.53 23.69 -57.01
N CYS A 447 2.34 23.70 -58.08
CA CYS A 447 3.74 23.28 -58.13
C CYS A 447 4.68 24.36 -57.57
N SER A 448 5.81 23.92 -56.99
CA SER A 448 7.18 24.44 -57.17
C SER A 448 8.04 23.68 -56.15
N GLY A 449 9.07 22.91 -56.47
CA GLY A 449 9.99 22.95 -57.60
C GLY A 449 11.38 23.29 -57.05
N GLU A 450 12.21 22.29 -56.78
CA GLU A 450 13.66 22.36 -57.02
C GLU A 450 14.34 20.99 -56.80
N MET A 451 15.34 20.74 -57.63
CA MET A 451 15.90 19.46 -58.02
C MET A 451 17.42 19.48 -57.78
N HIS A 452 18.04 18.29 -57.74
CA HIS A 452 19.49 17.97 -57.79
C HIS A 452 20.24 17.95 -56.45
N LYS A 453 21.17 17.02 -56.13
CA LYS A 453 21.93 15.92 -56.78
C LYS A 453 22.44 15.07 -55.59
N GLY A 454 22.42 13.75 -55.53
CA GLY A 454 23.14 12.80 -56.38
C GLY A 454 24.61 12.68 -55.95
N TYR A 455 24.95 11.70 -55.09
CA TYR A 455 26.20 10.91 -55.13
C TYR A 455 26.05 9.64 -54.28
N GLU A 456 26.27 8.52 -54.94
CA GLU A 456 26.29 7.15 -54.44
C GLU A 456 27.76 6.71 -54.40
N SER A 457 28.18 5.95 -53.37
CA SER A 457 29.28 4.96 -53.41
C SER A 457 29.37 4.18 -52.08
N ASP A 458 29.43 2.86 -52.24
CA ASP A 458 29.61 1.77 -51.26
C ASP A 458 30.85 1.96 -50.32
N LEU A 459 30.98 1.38 -49.11
CA LEU A 459 31.12 -0.03 -48.76
C LEU A 459 31.14 -0.21 -47.21
N SER A 460 30.48 -1.28 -46.73
CA SER A 460 30.78 -2.22 -45.63
C SER A 460 31.66 -1.90 -44.39
N VAL A 461 31.19 -2.46 -43.25
CA VAL A 461 31.88 -3.07 -42.06
C VAL A 461 31.86 -2.31 -40.71
N ASP A 462 31.40 -3.06 -39.70
CA ASP A 462 31.51 -2.99 -38.22
C ASP A 462 32.18 -1.78 -37.52
N HIS A 463 31.54 -1.27 -36.47
CA HIS A 463 31.89 -1.57 -35.06
C HIS A 463 31.06 -0.73 -34.06
N HIS A 464 30.74 -1.37 -32.92
CA HIS A 464 30.65 -0.85 -31.55
C HIS A 464 30.54 0.67 -31.31
N LYS A 465 29.53 1.07 -30.50
CA LYS A 465 29.61 2.30 -29.70
C LYS A 465 29.22 2.06 -28.24
N ASN A 466 30.23 2.24 -27.39
CA ASN A 466 30.16 2.40 -25.94
C ASN A 466 29.53 3.76 -25.58
N TYR A 467 28.82 3.82 -24.45
CA TYR A 467 28.48 5.08 -23.79
C TYR A 467 29.47 5.39 -22.66
N SER A 468 29.92 6.64 -22.67
CA SER A 468 30.90 7.26 -21.77
C SER A 468 30.47 7.27 -20.30
N THR A 469 31.46 7.04 -19.43
CA THR A 469 31.44 7.40 -18.01
C THR A 469 32.23 8.69 -17.85
N ALA A 470 31.62 9.72 -17.27
CA ALA A 470 32.30 10.99 -16.97
C ALA A 470 33.09 10.85 -15.66
N VAL A 471 34.39 11.15 -15.71
CA VAL A 471 35.30 11.25 -14.56
C VAL A 471 35.59 12.73 -14.32
N LEU A 472 35.36 13.19 -13.09
CA LEU A 472 35.78 14.51 -12.63
C LEU A 472 37.26 14.47 -12.24
N THR A 473 37.99 15.43 -12.79
CA THR A 473 39.42 15.70 -12.65
C THR A 473 39.76 16.36 -11.31
N THR A 474 40.87 15.94 -10.69
CA THR A 474 41.64 16.77 -9.76
C THR A 474 43.10 16.77 -10.17
N ASP A 475 43.66 17.98 -10.22
CA ASP A 475 44.95 18.35 -10.77
C ASP A 475 46.15 17.69 -10.09
N ASN A 476 47.17 17.37 -10.91
CA ASN A 476 48.52 17.02 -10.47
C ASN A 476 49.50 18.07 -11.01
N THR A 477 50.30 18.67 -10.12
CA THR A 477 51.54 19.36 -10.50
C THR A 477 52.75 18.52 -10.11
N ASN A 478 53.46 18.06 -11.15
CA ASN A 478 54.91 17.91 -11.29
C ASN A 478 55.74 17.38 -10.11
N THR A 479 56.42 16.24 -10.28
CA THR A 479 57.83 16.20 -10.77
C THR A 479 58.34 14.76 -10.92
N VAL A 480 59.24 14.62 -11.90
CA VAL A 480 59.87 13.41 -12.46
C VAL A 480 61.01 12.89 -11.57
N THR A 481 61.23 11.56 -11.52
CA THR A 481 62.56 10.89 -11.59
C THR A 481 62.46 9.35 -11.54
N VAL A 482 62.58 8.71 -12.72
CA VAL A 482 63.57 7.68 -13.16
C VAL A 482 64.63 7.29 -12.07
N CYS A 483 65.04 6.04 -11.77
CA CYS A 483 65.46 4.89 -12.59
C CYS A 483 65.71 3.60 -11.76
N ASP A 484 65.84 2.47 -12.49
CA ASP A 484 66.78 1.34 -12.34
C ASP A 484 66.63 0.19 -11.30
N SER A 485 66.16 -0.95 -11.84
CA SER A 485 66.85 -2.25 -12.00
C SER A 485 67.73 -2.83 -10.87
N LEU A 486 67.46 -4.08 -10.45
CA LEU A 486 68.22 -5.30 -10.83
C LEU A 486 67.84 -6.51 -9.97
N ASP A 487 68.13 -7.67 -10.56
CA ASP A 487 67.73 -9.04 -10.28
C ASP A 487 68.52 -9.72 -9.13
N VAL A 488 68.11 -10.96 -8.79
CA VAL A 488 68.84 -12.08 -8.13
C VAL A 488 68.24 -12.59 -6.81
N GLY A 489 67.91 -13.90 -6.78
CA GLY A 489 68.05 -14.74 -5.57
C GLY A 489 67.02 -15.88 -5.42
N LYS A 490 67.48 -17.14 -5.47
CA LYS A 490 66.71 -18.39 -5.38
C LYS A 490 66.54 -18.93 -3.94
N ASP A 491 65.50 -19.76 -3.80
CA ASP A 491 65.32 -20.99 -2.97
C ASP A 491 64.83 -20.96 -1.50
N LEU A 492 63.77 -21.77 -1.32
CA LEU A 492 63.31 -22.65 -0.23
C LEU A 492 62.91 -22.16 1.19
N GLU A 493 61.70 -22.65 1.51
CA GLU A 493 61.20 -23.24 2.76
C GLU A 493 60.51 -22.39 3.84
N LYS A 494 59.28 -22.87 4.13
CA LYS A 494 58.51 -22.80 5.40
C LYS A 494 58.51 -21.47 6.14
N ALA A 495 57.42 -20.73 5.96
CA ALA A 495 56.92 -19.83 6.99
C ALA A 495 55.43 -20.06 7.20
N SER A 496 55.08 -20.48 8.41
CA SER A 496 53.75 -20.49 8.98
C SER A 496 53.09 -19.11 8.84
N GLY A 497 52.07 -19.01 7.99
CA GLY A 497 51.28 -17.80 7.83
C GLY A 497 50.33 -17.61 9.00
N GLY A 498 50.80 -16.97 10.07
CA GLY A 498 49.94 -16.32 11.05
C GLY A 498 49.13 -15.23 10.35
N ILE A 499 47.81 -15.40 10.33
CA ILE A 499 46.89 -14.41 9.78
C ILE A 499 46.84 -13.24 10.77
N ILE A 500 47.44 -12.12 10.37
CA ILE A 500 47.39 -10.85 11.08
C ILE A 500 45.95 -10.32 11.02
N PRO A 501 45.35 -9.86 12.15
CA PRO A 501 44.05 -9.19 12.12
C PRO A 501 44.17 -7.89 11.33
N PHE A 502 43.39 -7.77 10.25
CA PHE A 502 43.22 -6.51 9.53
C PHE A 502 42.64 -5.45 10.47
N LYS A 503 43.47 -4.49 10.89
CA LYS A 503 43.00 -3.23 11.47
C LYS A 503 42.45 -2.35 10.34
N PRO A 504 41.40 -1.54 10.60
CA PRO A 504 40.94 -0.55 9.64
C PRO A 504 42.03 0.50 9.44
N GLU A 505 42.30 0.84 8.18
CA GLU A 505 43.21 1.92 7.81
C GLU A 505 42.67 3.25 8.34
N GLU A 506 43.44 3.90 9.21
CA GLU A 506 43.25 5.31 9.58
C GLU A 506 43.71 6.18 8.42
N GLY A 507 42.77 6.53 7.53
CA GLY A 507 42.91 7.61 6.56
C GLY A 507 42.20 8.87 7.08
N CYS A 508 42.96 9.96 7.23
CA CYS A 508 42.51 11.25 7.75
C CYS A 508 41.22 11.79 7.08
N VAL A 509 40.11 11.81 7.84
CA VAL A 509 38.95 12.68 7.57
C VAL A 509 38.40 13.19 8.91
N SER A 510 38.09 14.48 8.96
CA SER A 510 37.60 15.32 10.07
C SER A 510 36.74 14.65 11.17
N PRO A 511 36.87 15.03 12.45
CA PRO A 511 36.15 14.43 13.57
C PRO A 511 34.73 14.99 13.69
N ALA A 512 33.81 14.58 12.82
CA ALA A 512 32.37 14.83 12.97
C ALA A 512 31.49 13.95 12.05
N GLN A 513 31.79 12.66 11.89
CA GLN A 513 30.81 11.70 11.39
C GLN A 513 30.34 10.83 12.54
N LYS A 514 29.11 11.11 13.02
CA LYS A 514 28.39 10.24 13.95
C LYS A 514 28.37 8.83 13.36
N TYR A 515 29.05 7.89 13.99
CA TYR A 515 28.85 6.47 13.71
C TYR A 515 27.36 6.17 13.92
N SER A 516 26.65 5.81 12.85
CA SER A 516 25.25 5.39 12.96
C SER A 516 25.21 4.10 13.80
N SER A 517 24.43 4.10 14.88
CA SER A 517 24.21 2.96 15.77
C SER A 517 23.28 1.89 15.16
N SER A 518 22.90 2.06 13.90
CA SER A 518 21.96 1.19 13.20
C SER A 518 22.65 0.03 12.49
N ILE A 519 22.12 -1.18 12.72
CA ILE A 519 22.46 -2.42 12.01
C ILE A 519 22.10 -2.30 10.53
N ILE A 520 20.94 -1.68 10.23
CA ILE A 520 20.47 -1.41 8.87
C ILE A 520 19.99 0.03 8.81
N GLU A 521 20.57 0.79 7.90
CA GLU A 521 20.20 2.18 7.62
C GLU A 521 18.95 2.27 6.75
N ALA A 522 18.19 3.34 6.91
CA ALA A 522 17.03 3.60 6.07
C ALA A 522 17.47 3.81 4.61
N GLY A 523 16.72 3.26 3.66
CA GLY A 523 17.02 3.32 2.23
C GLY A 523 18.02 2.25 1.76
N SER A 524 18.49 1.38 2.65
CA SER A 524 19.39 0.28 2.29
C SER A 524 18.73 -0.68 1.30
N VAL A 525 19.34 -0.81 0.13
CA VAL A 525 18.88 -1.69 -0.96
C VAL A 525 20.03 -2.54 -1.52
N LEU A 526 19.67 -3.68 -2.11
CA LEU A 526 20.60 -4.57 -2.80
C LEU A 526 20.03 -4.97 -4.17
N PRO A 527 20.88 -5.40 -5.12
CA PRO A 527 20.42 -6.04 -6.33
C PRO A 527 19.60 -7.30 -6.04
N VAL A 528 18.56 -7.52 -6.84
CA VAL A 528 17.78 -8.78 -6.83
C VAL A 528 18.60 -9.97 -7.34
N GLY A 529 18.09 -11.19 -7.15
CA GLY A 529 18.74 -12.42 -7.65
C GLY A 529 19.40 -13.27 -6.56
N GLY A 530 19.10 -13.00 -5.29
CA GLY A 530 19.61 -13.81 -4.18
C GLY A 530 20.95 -13.32 -3.60
N TYR A 531 21.40 -12.11 -3.94
CA TYR A 531 22.64 -11.54 -3.41
C TYR A 531 22.56 -11.37 -1.89
N PHE A 532 21.43 -10.90 -1.35
CA PHE A 532 21.25 -10.77 0.10
C PHE A 532 21.52 -12.09 0.82
N GLU A 533 20.95 -13.19 0.33
CA GLU A 533 21.07 -14.50 0.95
C GLU A 533 22.49 -15.05 0.86
N ILE A 534 23.19 -14.86 -0.27
CA ILE A 534 24.60 -15.27 -0.42
C ILE A 534 25.53 -14.43 0.46
N LEU A 535 25.32 -13.12 0.51
CA LEU A 535 26.10 -12.21 1.36
C LEU A 535 25.95 -12.59 2.82
N LEU A 536 24.70 -12.75 3.27
CA LEU A 536 24.42 -13.08 4.66
C LEU A 536 24.94 -14.48 5.02
N HIS A 537 24.79 -15.47 4.13
CA HIS A 537 25.41 -16.79 4.27
C HIS A 537 26.93 -16.69 4.47
N TYR A 538 27.62 -15.93 3.61
CA TYR A 538 29.07 -15.75 3.67
C TYR A 538 29.51 -15.12 4.99
N TYR A 539 28.86 -14.02 5.41
CA TYR A 539 29.24 -13.32 6.63
C TYR A 539 28.87 -14.09 7.91
N ILE A 540 27.74 -14.79 7.95
CA ILE A 540 27.42 -15.68 9.07
C ILE A 540 28.52 -16.74 9.23
N GLN A 541 28.94 -17.39 8.15
CA GLN A 541 30.03 -18.37 8.21
C GLN A 541 31.37 -17.74 8.61
N TYR A 542 31.65 -16.52 8.16
CA TYR A 542 32.85 -15.78 8.51
C TYR A 542 32.93 -15.49 10.03
N TYR A 543 31.86 -14.93 10.62
CA TYR A 543 31.81 -14.64 12.05
C TYR A 543 31.73 -15.91 12.90
N ALA A 544 31.03 -16.95 12.43
CA ALA A 544 30.95 -18.23 13.13
C ALA A 544 32.31 -18.93 13.29
N LYS A 545 33.24 -18.75 12.34
CA LYS A 545 34.61 -19.29 12.42
C LYS A 545 35.46 -18.63 13.51
N GLN A 546 35.09 -17.42 13.92
CA GLN A 546 35.80 -16.70 14.99
C GLN A 546 35.38 -17.17 16.39
N LEU A 547 34.26 -17.91 16.48
CA LEU A 547 33.77 -18.49 17.72
C LEU A 547 34.39 -19.87 17.96
N GLN A 548 34.70 -20.19 19.22
CA GLN A 548 35.09 -21.55 19.61
C GLN A 548 33.92 -22.52 19.39
N GLN A 549 34.22 -23.82 19.18
CA GLN A 549 33.25 -24.89 18.89
C GLN A 549 32.10 -24.88 19.90
N SER A 550 31.00 -24.24 19.53
CA SER A 550 29.86 -23.97 20.41
C SER A 550 28.56 -24.34 19.70
N ALA A 551 27.48 -24.43 20.49
CA ALA A 551 26.12 -24.54 19.97
C ALA A 551 25.81 -23.43 18.93
N VAL A 552 26.38 -22.24 19.13
CA VAL A 552 26.23 -21.10 18.22
C VAL A 552 26.88 -21.39 16.86
N THR A 553 28.07 -21.99 16.81
CA THR A 553 28.74 -22.35 15.54
C THR A 553 27.92 -23.35 14.70
N VAL A 554 27.28 -24.32 15.37
CA VAL A 554 26.41 -25.30 14.70
C VAL A 554 25.17 -24.60 14.14
N ILE A 555 24.51 -23.75 14.93
CA ILE A 555 23.33 -22.98 14.48
C ILE A 555 23.69 -22.03 13.34
N SER A 556 24.83 -21.35 13.41
CA SER A 556 25.31 -20.49 12.35
C SER A 556 25.42 -21.24 11.02
N SER A 557 25.95 -22.46 11.05
CA SER A 557 26.06 -23.30 9.84
C SER A 557 24.67 -23.67 9.32
N VAL A 558 23.77 -24.09 10.21
CA VAL A 558 22.38 -24.44 9.86
C VAL A 558 21.61 -23.24 9.26
N VAL A 559 21.70 -22.06 9.87
CA VAL A 559 21.03 -20.84 9.38
C VAL A 559 21.64 -20.40 8.06
N ALA A 560 22.98 -20.37 7.96
CA ALA A 560 23.66 -20.01 6.72
C ALA A 560 23.26 -20.94 5.56
N ASP A 561 23.21 -22.25 5.79
CA ASP A 561 22.82 -23.21 4.74
C ASP A 561 21.34 -23.11 4.39
N ALA A 562 20.48 -22.81 5.36
CA ALA A 562 19.06 -22.58 5.14
C ALA A 562 18.81 -21.37 4.22
N LEU A 563 19.59 -20.29 4.34
CA LEU A 563 19.49 -19.11 3.47
C LEU A 563 19.67 -19.47 1.99
N LEU A 564 20.49 -20.47 1.67
CA LEU A 564 20.74 -20.89 0.29
C LEU A 564 19.51 -21.52 -0.40
N ILE A 565 18.45 -21.88 0.33
CA ILE A 565 17.23 -22.43 -0.28
C ILE A 565 16.59 -21.45 -1.27
N ILE A 566 16.71 -20.15 -1.00
CA ILE A 566 16.10 -19.08 -1.80
C ILE A 566 16.80 -18.96 -3.15
N PRO A 567 18.12 -18.69 -3.24
CA PRO A 567 18.81 -18.66 -4.53
C PRO A 567 18.77 -20.03 -5.24
N LYS A 568 18.81 -21.15 -4.53
CA LYS A 568 18.61 -22.48 -5.15
C LYS A 568 17.24 -22.60 -5.82
N SER A 569 16.19 -22.06 -5.21
CA SER A 569 14.85 -22.04 -5.80
C SER A 569 14.74 -21.07 -6.98
N LEU A 570 15.46 -19.94 -6.95
CA LEU A 570 15.46 -18.97 -8.05
C LEU A 570 16.16 -19.50 -9.29
N TYR A 571 17.31 -20.17 -9.12
CA TYR A 571 18.11 -20.73 -10.21
C TYR A 571 17.75 -22.19 -10.55
N GLY A 572 16.89 -22.84 -9.77
CA GLY A 572 16.49 -24.23 -10.00
C GLY A 572 15.68 -24.46 -11.29
N THR A 573 15.12 -23.40 -11.86
CA THR A 573 14.32 -23.43 -13.11
C THR A 573 15.13 -23.08 -14.36
N THR A 574 16.38 -22.64 -14.21
CA THR A 574 17.31 -22.30 -15.30
C THR A 574 18.25 -23.46 -15.60
N GLU A 575 18.82 -23.50 -16.82
CA GLU A 575 19.73 -24.55 -17.32
C GLU A 575 20.70 -25.11 -16.27
N GLY A 576 21.05 -26.40 -16.43
CA GLY A 576 21.81 -27.19 -15.47
C GLY A 576 23.08 -26.48 -14.94
N ASN A 577 23.22 -26.43 -13.62
CA ASN A 577 24.32 -25.80 -12.85
C ASN A 577 24.33 -24.26 -12.76
N SER A 578 23.27 -23.56 -13.16
CA SER A 578 23.13 -22.11 -12.99
C SER A 578 23.38 -21.60 -11.56
N PHE A 579 22.79 -22.25 -10.53
CA PHE A 579 23.05 -21.91 -9.13
C PHE A 579 24.52 -22.05 -8.74
N ALA A 580 25.16 -23.15 -9.11
CA ALA A 580 26.55 -23.42 -8.74
C ALA A 580 27.50 -22.36 -9.33
N LYS A 581 27.27 -21.98 -10.60
CA LYS A 581 28.01 -20.91 -11.28
C LYS A 581 27.79 -19.56 -10.57
N PHE A 582 26.54 -19.21 -10.27
CA PHE A 582 26.20 -18.00 -9.54
C PHE A 582 26.88 -17.96 -8.16
N TYR A 583 26.72 -19.02 -7.37
CA TYR A 583 27.31 -19.13 -6.03
C TYR A 583 28.83 -19.02 -6.06
N LEU A 584 29.50 -19.74 -6.96
CA LEU A 584 30.96 -19.72 -7.08
C LEU A 584 31.48 -18.35 -7.51
N ASN A 585 30.84 -17.71 -8.49
CA ASN A 585 31.24 -16.39 -8.97
C ASN A 585 31.10 -15.34 -7.86
N THR A 586 29.96 -15.31 -7.18
CA THR A 586 29.68 -14.36 -6.10
C THR A 586 30.61 -14.57 -4.91
N THR A 587 30.82 -15.81 -4.47
CA THR A 587 31.73 -16.10 -3.35
C THR A 587 33.20 -15.86 -3.68
N ASN A 588 33.63 -16.09 -4.92
CA ASN A 588 34.98 -15.74 -5.37
C ASN A 588 35.20 -14.22 -5.40
N ALA A 589 34.22 -13.44 -5.85
CA ALA A 589 34.27 -11.99 -5.80
C ALA A 589 34.40 -11.50 -4.34
N LEU A 590 33.60 -12.06 -3.43
CA LEU A 590 33.66 -11.74 -2.00
C LEU A 590 35.02 -12.05 -1.37
N ARG A 591 35.60 -13.21 -1.67
CA ARG A 591 36.94 -13.59 -1.17
C ARG A 591 38.04 -12.67 -1.68
N LYS A 592 37.88 -12.13 -2.89
CA LYS A 592 38.83 -11.21 -3.52
C LYS A 592 38.53 -9.73 -3.21
N ASN A 593 37.53 -9.43 -2.38
CA ASN A 593 37.03 -8.06 -2.14
C ASN A 593 36.71 -7.30 -3.44
N GLN A 594 36.19 -8.01 -4.44
CA GLN A 594 35.77 -7.42 -5.71
C GLN A 594 34.28 -7.04 -5.68
N PRO A 595 33.84 -6.08 -6.52
CA PRO A 595 32.42 -5.79 -6.69
C PRO A 595 31.61 -7.03 -7.05
N LEU A 596 30.36 -7.08 -6.57
CA LEU A 596 29.47 -8.20 -6.87
C LEU A 596 29.19 -8.24 -8.38
N PRO A 597 29.22 -9.43 -9.01
CA PRO A 597 28.91 -9.57 -10.43
C PRO A 597 27.40 -9.47 -10.63
N VAL A 598 26.86 -8.25 -10.66
CA VAL A 598 25.43 -7.96 -10.80
C VAL A 598 24.98 -8.15 -12.25
N ASN A 599 24.15 -9.18 -12.48
CA ASN A 599 23.63 -9.49 -13.82
C ASN A 599 22.17 -9.04 -14.01
N GLU A 600 21.40 -8.91 -12.94
CA GLU A 600 19.97 -8.60 -13.00
C GLU A 600 19.68 -7.12 -12.75
N LYS A 601 18.68 -6.59 -13.48
CA LYS A 601 18.09 -5.28 -13.20
C LYS A 601 17.00 -5.43 -12.14
N GLY A 602 17.08 -4.58 -11.12
CA GLY A 602 16.10 -4.51 -10.03
C GLY A 602 16.76 -4.38 -8.68
N LEU A 603 16.04 -3.79 -7.73
CA LEU A 603 16.48 -3.61 -6.36
C LEU A 603 15.51 -4.26 -5.38
N GLU A 604 16.02 -4.67 -4.23
CA GLU A 604 15.23 -5.17 -3.11
C GLU A 604 15.58 -4.47 -1.80
N SER A 605 14.59 -4.32 -0.92
CA SER A 605 14.76 -3.71 0.41
C SER A 605 15.52 -4.65 1.35
N VAL A 606 16.68 -4.19 1.84
CA VAL A 606 17.49 -4.94 2.80
C VAL A 606 16.77 -5.06 4.14
N TYR A 607 16.05 -4.02 4.55
CA TYR A 607 15.21 -4.06 5.75
C TYR A 607 14.17 -5.18 5.67
N CYS A 608 13.44 -5.30 4.56
CA CYS A 608 12.43 -6.35 4.39
C CYS A 608 13.06 -7.75 4.48
N LYS A 609 14.22 -7.94 3.84
CA LYS A 609 14.96 -9.20 3.85
C LYS A 609 15.51 -9.57 5.22
N TYR A 610 16.05 -8.60 5.96
CA TYR A 610 16.50 -8.84 7.32
C TYR A 610 15.33 -9.14 8.26
N GLN A 611 14.24 -8.38 8.18
CA GLN A 611 13.01 -8.66 8.94
C GLN A 611 12.43 -10.03 8.64
N LEU A 612 12.56 -10.52 7.40
CA LEU A 612 12.18 -11.89 7.04
C LEU A 612 12.99 -12.91 7.84
N VAL A 613 14.31 -12.77 7.89
CA VAL A 613 15.18 -13.67 8.66
C VAL A 613 14.81 -13.63 10.15
N ILE A 614 14.66 -12.44 10.74
CA ILE A 614 14.26 -12.27 12.14
C ILE A 614 12.89 -12.90 12.41
N SER A 615 11.90 -12.66 11.54
CA SER A 615 10.55 -13.20 11.69
C SER A 615 10.55 -14.74 11.64
N VAL A 616 11.39 -15.33 10.79
CA VAL A 616 11.54 -16.79 10.70
C VAL A 616 12.24 -17.35 11.94
N LEU A 617 13.33 -16.72 12.43
CA LEU A 617 14.03 -17.13 13.64
C LEU A 617 13.12 -17.07 14.87
N HIS A 618 12.32 -16.00 15.00
CA HIS A 618 11.30 -15.87 16.04
C HIS A 618 10.28 -17.00 15.93
N CYS A 619 9.71 -17.23 14.75
CA CYS A 619 8.72 -18.29 14.55
C CYS A 619 9.29 -19.68 14.88
N VAL A 620 10.54 -19.96 14.53
CA VAL A 620 11.21 -21.22 14.91
C VAL A 620 11.37 -21.31 16.42
N THR A 621 11.78 -20.23 17.08
CA THR A 621 11.93 -20.22 18.55
C THR A 621 10.60 -20.52 19.23
N GLU A 622 9.49 -19.91 18.78
CA GLU A 622 8.14 -20.20 19.26
C GLU A 622 7.72 -21.66 18.99
N LEU A 623 8.07 -22.21 17.83
CA LEU A 623 7.73 -23.61 17.50
C LEU A 623 8.53 -24.61 18.34
N LEU A 624 9.80 -24.30 18.62
CA LEU A 624 10.67 -25.15 19.43
C LEU A 624 10.39 -25.06 20.92
N SER A 625 9.64 -24.04 21.38
CA SER A 625 9.14 -23.97 22.76
C SER A 625 7.83 -24.74 22.98
N ILE A 626 7.25 -25.35 21.94
CA ILE A 626 6.03 -26.16 22.07
C ILE A 626 6.42 -27.60 22.37
N ASP A 627 6.18 -28.03 23.61
CA ASP A 627 6.47 -29.41 24.05
C ASP A 627 5.28 -30.36 23.83
N LEU A 628 4.05 -29.84 23.73
CA LEU A 628 2.83 -30.64 23.65
C LEU A 628 1.76 -29.97 22.79
N ILE A 629 1.15 -30.73 21.88
CA ILE A 629 -0.01 -30.31 21.09
C ILE A 629 -1.22 -31.14 21.52
N ILE A 630 -2.23 -30.47 22.10
CA ILE A 630 -3.46 -31.11 22.57
C ILE A 630 -4.58 -30.87 21.56
N GLY A 631 -5.06 -31.93 20.92
CA GLY A 631 -6.22 -31.87 20.02
C GLY A 631 -7.52 -32.05 20.79
N VAL A 632 -8.29 -30.98 21.01
CA VAL A 632 -9.63 -31.07 21.58
C VAL A 632 -10.65 -31.19 20.46
N LYS A 633 -11.25 -32.38 20.29
CA LYS A 633 -12.38 -32.56 19.36
C LYS A 633 -13.63 -31.96 20.00
N ARG A 634 -14.11 -30.83 19.48
CA ARG A 634 -15.49 -30.38 19.78
C ARG A 634 -16.47 -31.33 19.09
N PRO A 635 -17.45 -31.93 19.79
CA PRO A 635 -18.55 -32.63 19.14
C PRO A 635 -19.28 -31.64 18.22
N LEU A 636 -19.58 -32.08 17.00
CA LEU A 636 -20.48 -31.34 16.11
C LEU A 636 -21.82 -31.19 16.84
N GLN A 637 -22.27 -29.95 17.07
CA GLN A 637 -23.64 -29.70 17.49
C GLN A 637 -24.54 -30.27 16.39
N LYS A 638 -25.31 -31.31 16.73
CA LYS A 638 -26.45 -31.73 15.91
C LYS A 638 -27.38 -30.53 15.85
N ILE A 639 -27.50 -29.93 14.68
CA ILE A 639 -28.65 -29.10 14.37
C ILE A 639 -29.79 -30.11 14.30
N GLU A 640 -30.62 -30.16 15.33
CA GLU A 640 -31.89 -30.85 15.25
C GLU A 640 -32.75 -30.04 14.29
N ASP A 641 -32.99 -30.58 13.10
CA ASP A 641 -34.02 -30.13 12.18
C ASP A 641 -35.36 -30.31 12.91
N ASN A 642 -35.83 -29.25 13.57
CA ASN A 642 -37.22 -29.16 14.00
C ASN A 642 -38.04 -28.81 12.75
N ASP A 643 -38.42 -29.84 12.00
CA ASP A 643 -39.61 -29.80 11.15
C ASP A 643 -40.82 -29.67 12.08
N SER A 644 -41.23 -28.44 12.38
CA SER A 644 -42.57 -28.19 12.92
C SER A 644 -43.52 -27.98 11.74
N ASP A 645 -44.10 -29.09 11.28
CA ASP A 645 -45.44 -29.06 10.71
C ASP A 645 -46.39 -28.64 11.85
N ASP A 646 -46.82 -27.38 11.86
CA ASP A 646 -48.00 -26.96 12.61
C ASP A 646 -48.93 -26.24 11.64
N ASP A 647 -49.91 -27.01 11.16
CA ASP A 647 -51.21 -26.53 10.70
C ASP A 647 -51.80 -25.58 11.75
N PHE A 648 -52.23 -24.38 11.34
CA PHE A 648 -53.54 -23.73 11.64
C PHE A 648 -53.55 -22.26 11.18
#